data_AF-A0A9P8N8E6-F1
#
_entry.id   AF-A0A9P8N8E6-F1
#
_cell.length_a   1.000
_cell.length_b   1.000
_cell.length_c   1.000
_cell.angle_alpha   90.00
_cell.angle_beta   90.00
_cell.angle_gamma   90.00
#
_symmetry.space_group_name_H-M   'P 1'
#
loop_
_entity.id
_entity.type
_entity.pdbx_description
1 polymer ?
#
loop_
_entity_poly.entity_id
_entity_poly.type
_entity_poly.pdbx_seq_one_letter_code
_entity_poly.pdbx_strand_id
1 'polypeptide(L)'
;MLRHLFAIVLPLLLWLQWSSVALAAPPRVLPLDPARVEAKDLTVSLFRRPDYSTFAKAVEEKDLKYFHWTVDASPKGTKGQFVDSFDASNGFEIRIGPKGSFEWNRPKPGEAPGFKFQYKYNVQPSKSVTLQARIHIGEAQVSTNQVKDMLQDVKIPCSAGESCADWVQSAIRRLQSNKLVPEFDVSSFSAKALDYGFERCRLVQDPELPIQQVEQENAAIAEFGSDGVIKKPLPPPAAPTTGKDGRPKRPGNTPKNCVISRRDGSVCVNEDGSIADPEANEVVNPRPTTPEEPNLAKEALPKEDVLAPEELVQLADKIAESEFASLMSRFGVSDLLKNGKQSFSELRAQFKGYSPLKDKSWAAKRVSGAKGAKGAIALTLVTLPLYFKDVFDVFTSESSTLEKVAAGTSILPVVGCATKAAADDENGEVGVASTSLCFVGETLLFTPLAPVGLLLRSIGSVVEFHEKQDPQNLQSRRDTAWDKHYRNITNYLKSDQFSSLLSDRYGTEVAAILSAASDARGRIITAKSLVHSVNGSSPLPDSQDKGKVDRDIPTQLDKIDAAICSQVADIKTRFIKKFPGLTVKWVRDEANDYNKQFIDGYERGMKTIIDNWVRLYNARGGKYLPPADVIEKERSDFQAEVGSNTDYLEKNSPLRQPDEDSILQMVEMNASLLKLPAPCITLSGAGVGVGVGAGAGAGVDVGVNRHRRPSSGRKPLRVLAFGILKA
;
A
#
# COMPACT_ATOMS: atom_id res chain seq x y z
N MET A 1 -13.95 -35.16 -47.45
CA MET A 1 -12.81 -35.56 -46.59
C MET A 1 -12.03 -34.38 -46.01
N LEU A 2 -11.61 -33.37 -46.80
CA LEU A 2 -10.80 -32.24 -46.29
C LEU A 2 -11.46 -31.42 -45.15
N ARG A 3 -12.78 -31.23 -45.18
CA ARG A 3 -13.51 -30.49 -44.12
C ARG A 3 -13.56 -31.22 -42.77
N HIS A 4 -13.55 -32.55 -42.77
CA HIS A 4 -13.51 -33.33 -41.52
C HIS A 4 -12.09 -33.45 -40.96
N LEU A 5 -11.06 -33.41 -41.81
CA LEU A 5 -9.68 -33.34 -41.35
C LEU A 5 -9.40 -32.02 -40.61
N PHE A 6 -9.93 -30.90 -41.12
CA PHE A 6 -9.77 -29.59 -40.50
C PHE A 6 -10.48 -29.46 -39.14
N ALA A 7 -11.66 -30.08 -39.00
CA ALA A 7 -12.44 -30.04 -37.76
C ALA A 7 -11.81 -30.84 -36.60
N ILE A 8 -10.96 -31.81 -36.89
CA ILE A 8 -10.31 -32.66 -35.87
C ILE A 8 -8.88 -32.21 -35.61
N VAL A 9 -8.14 -31.81 -36.65
CA VAL A 9 -6.73 -31.44 -36.52
C VAL A 9 -6.54 -30.06 -35.88
N LEU A 10 -7.44 -29.10 -36.15
CA LEU A 10 -7.31 -27.75 -35.60
C LEU A 10 -7.51 -27.70 -34.06
N PRO A 11 -8.52 -28.36 -33.47
CA PRO A 11 -8.64 -28.45 -32.02
C PRO A 11 -7.48 -29.22 -31.38
N LEU A 12 -6.97 -30.27 -32.03
CA LEU A 12 -5.84 -31.06 -31.50
C LEU A 12 -4.53 -30.26 -31.49
N LEU A 13 -4.29 -29.45 -32.53
CA LEU A 13 -3.14 -28.54 -32.60
C LEU A 13 -3.26 -27.39 -31.60
N LEU A 14 -4.47 -26.86 -31.39
CA LEU A 14 -4.73 -25.86 -30.35
C LEU A 14 -4.56 -26.45 -28.94
N TRP A 15 -4.95 -27.70 -28.73
CA TRP A 15 -4.77 -28.40 -27.45
C TRP A 15 -3.29 -28.70 -27.15
N LEU A 16 -2.52 -29.12 -28.15
CA LEU A 16 -1.06 -29.36 -28.06
C LEU A 16 -0.24 -28.07 -27.87
N GLN A 17 -0.70 -26.94 -28.41
CA GLN A 17 -0.07 -25.64 -28.17
C GLN A 17 -0.35 -25.09 -26.77
N TRP A 18 -1.49 -25.40 -26.17
CA TRP A 18 -1.78 -25.01 -24.78
C TRP A 18 -1.06 -25.85 -23.73
N SER A 19 -0.74 -27.12 -24.00
CA SER A 19 -0.01 -27.97 -23.04
C SER A 19 1.48 -27.63 -22.91
N SER A 20 2.03 -26.86 -23.87
CA SER A 20 3.45 -26.46 -23.86
C SER A 20 3.68 -25.08 -23.23
N VAL A 21 2.61 -24.37 -22.83
CA VAL A 21 2.68 -23.14 -22.02
C VAL A 21 2.35 -23.50 -20.57
N ALA A 22 3.03 -24.50 -20.03
CA ALA A 22 3.37 -24.46 -18.62
C ALA A 22 4.42 -23.35 -18.49
N LEU A 23 3.96 -22.09 -18.44
CA LEU A 23 4.74 -20.98 -17.92
C LEU A 23 5.30 -21.47 -16.59
N ALA A 24 6.60 -21.75 -16.55
CA ALA A 24 7.32 -21.84 -15.29
C ALA A 24 6.96 -20.53 -14.57
N ALA A 25 6.07 -20.64 -13.58
CA ALA A 25 5.70 -19.48 -12.78
C ALA A 25 7.03 -18.84 -12.37
N PRO A 26 7.24 -17.53 -12.62
CA PRO A 26 8.49 -16.88 -12.24
C PRO A 26 8.75 -17.29 -10.79
N PRO A 27 9.95 -17.80 -10.47
CA PRO A 27 10.23 -18.43 -9.19
C PRO A 27 9.63 -17.55 -8.12
N ARG A 28 8.67 -18.09 -7.36
CA ARG A 28 8.01 -17.34 -6.28
C ARG A 28 9.13 -16.82 -5.41
N VAL A 29 9.42 -15.52 -5.53
CA VAL A 29 10.39 -14.85 -4.69
C VAL A 29 9.74 -14.85 -3.32
N LEU A 30 10.05 -15.87 -2.53
CA LEU A 30 9.73 -15.90 -1.11
C LEU A 30 10.21 -14.56 -0.54
N PRO A 31 9.49 -13.96 0.41
CA PRO A 31 9.96 -12.75 1.06
C PRO A 31 11.41 -12.99 1.50
N LEU A 32 12.32 -12.19 0.96
CA LEU A 32 13.74 -12.25 1.24
C LEU A 32 13.92 -12.14 2.74
N ASP A 33 14.44 -13.21 3.36
CA ASP A 33 14.89 -13.17 4.74
C ASP A 33 15.97 -12.08 4.84
N PRO A 34 15.72 -10.95 5.52
CA PRO A 34 16.66 -9.84 5.56
C PRO A 34 17.95 -10.19 6.31
N ALA A 35 17.97 -11.29 7.07
CA ALA A 35 19.16 -11.80 7.75
C ALA A 35 20.03 -12.68 6.83
N ARG A 36 19.49 -13.17 5.71
CA ARG A 36 20.24 -14.05 4.79
C ARG A 36 21.40 -13.31 4.15
N VAL A 37 22.61 -13.83 4.34
CA VAL A 37 23.80 -13.40 3.61
C VAL A 37 23.76 -14.02 2.21
N GLU A 38 23.81 -13.17 1.19
CA GLU A 38 23.79 -13.57 -0.22
C GLU A 38 24.50 -12.52 -1.07
N ALA A 39 24.75 -12.87 -2.34
CA ALA A 39 25.38 -11.94 -3.27
C ALA A 39 24.34 -10.87 -3.62
N LYS A 40 24.66 -9.60 -3.37
CA LYS A 40 23.79 -8.46 -3.65
C LYS A 40 24.47 -7.47 -4.59
N ASP A 41 23.69 -6.96 -5.52
CA ASP A 41 24.00 -5.78 -6.33
C ASP A 41 23.61 -4.53 -5.52
N LEU A 42 24.55 -3.59 -5.39
CA LEU A 42 24.35 -2.30 -4.75
C LEU A 42 24.22 -1.23 -5.84
N THR A 43 23.12 -0.49 -5.82
CA THR A 43 22.83 0.56 -6.82
C THR A 43 22.44 1.87 -6.16
N VAL A 44 22.74 3.00 -6.80
CA VAL A 44 22.17 4.30 -6.46
C VAL A 44 21.04 4.61 -7.43
N SER A 45 19.86 4.95 -6.90
CA SER A 45 18.70 5.34 -7.71
C SER A 45 18.38 6.83 -7.52
N LEU A 46 18.01 7.49 -8.61
CA LEU A 46 17.64 8.90 -8.66
C LEU A 46 16.17 9.06 -9.03
N PHE A 47 15.39 9.68 -8.14
CA PHE A 47 13.97 9.94 -8.33
C PHE A 47 13.71 11.44 -8.47
N ARG A 48 13.07 11.88 -9.55
CA ARG A 48 12.70 13.29 -9.77
C ARG A 48 11.78 13.79 -8.65
N ARG A 49 12.06 14.97 -8.12
CA ARG A 49 11.20 15.68 -7.15
C ARG A 49 10.35 16.72 -7.88
N PRO A 50 9.04 16.47 -8.10
CA PRO A 50 8.21 17.36 -8.92
C PRO A 50 8.15 18.81 -8.41
N ASP A 51 8.21 19.00 -7.10
CA ASP A 51 7.93 20.28 -6.44
C ASP A 51 9.19 21.10 -6.07
N TYR A 52 10.38 20.66 -6.49
CA TYR A 52 11.63 21.22 -5.96
C TYR A 52 12.16 22.43 -6.75
N SER A 53 12.38 22.30 -8.06
CA SER A 53 12.81 23.40 -8.93
C SER A 53 12.50 23.10 -10.40
N THR A 54 12.60 24.10 -11.28
CA THR A 54 12.44 23.84 -12.72
C THR A 54 13.63 23.04 -13.24
N PHE A 55 13.38 22.11 -14.16
CA PHE A 55 14.43 21.28 -14.74
C PHE A 55 15.58 22.10 -15.34
N ALA A 56 15.26 23.20 -16.05
CA ALA A 56 16.26 24.08 -16.65
C ALA A 56 17.20 24.70 -15.60
N LYS A 57 16.63 25.22 -14.50
CA LYS A 57 17.40 25.81 -13.41
C LYS A 57 18.27 24.75 -12.72
N ALA A 58 17.72 23.56 -12.46
CA ALA A 58 18.45 22.47 -11.84
C ALA A 58 19.67 22.02 -12.67
N VAL A 59 19.52 21.96 -14.00
CA VAL A 59 20.62 21.64 -14.92
C VAL A 59 21.69 22.73 -14.89
N GLU A 60 21.29 24.00 -14.95
CA GLU A 60 22.19 25.15 -14.94
C GLU A 60 23.01 25.22 -13.64
N GLU A 61 22.34 25.05 -12.50
CA GLU A 61 22.95 25.15 -11.17
C GLU A 61 23.65 23.86 -10.73
N LYS A 62 23.54 22.77 -11.52
CA LYS A 62 23.96 21.42 -11.12
C LYS A 62 23.40 21.05 -9.73
N ASP A 63 22.11 21.28 -9.53
CA ASP A 63 21.48 21.12 -8.23
C ASP A 63 21.26 19.63 -7.91
N LEU A 64 22.13 19.08 -7.05
CA LEU A 64 22.04 17.71 -6.53
C LEU A 64 20.69 17.39 -5.87
N LYS A 65 19.99 18.41 -5.37
CA LYS A 65 18.73 18.29 -4.63
C LYS A 65 17.52 18.12 -5.55
N TYR A 66 17.70 18.27 -6.86
CA TYR A 66 16.64 18.04 -7.85
C TYR A 66 16.12 16.61 -7.85
N PHE A 67 17.02 15.66 -7.57
CA PHE A 67 16.67 14.26 -7.37
C PHE A 67 16.58 13.93 -5.88
N HIS A 68 15.70 12.99 -5.54
CA HIS A 68 15.77 12.21 -4.32
C HIS A 68 16.65 11.00 -4.57
N TRP A 69 17.69 10.83 -3.75
CA TRP A 69 18.71 9.80 -3.93
C TRP A 69 18.45 8.66 -2.96
N THR A 70 18.59 7.42 -3.43
CA THR A 70 18.51 6.22 -2.58
C THR A 70 19.70 5.31 -2.85
N VAL A 71 20.11 4.55 -1.84
CA VAL A 71 20.96 3.37 -1.99
C VAL A 71 20.04 2.16 -1.97
N ASP A 72 20.16 1.30 -2.97
CA ASP A 72 19.33 0.11 -3.12
C ASP A 72 20.20 -1.14 -3.10
N ALA A 73 19.76 -2.17 -2.39
CA ALA A 73 20.37 -3.49 -2.38
C ALA A 73 19.41 -4.51 -2.99
N SER A 74 19.89 -5.33 -3.91
CA SER A 74 19.07 -6.37 -4.55
C SER A 74 19.84 -7.66 -4.69
N PRO A 75 19.20 -8.84 -4.58
CA PRO A 75 19.89 -10.10 -4.81
C PRO A 75 20.46 -10.13 -6.23
N LYS A 76 21.69 -10.63 -6.37
CA LYS A 76 22.39 -10.68 -7.65
C LYS A 76 21.59 -11.47 -8.68
N GLY A 77 21.55 -10.96 -9.90
CA GLY A 77 20.83 -11.60 -11.02
C GLY A 77 19.33 -11.28 -11.09
N THR A 78 18.78 -10.56 -10.10
CA THR A 78 17.39 -10.05 -10.17
C THR A 78 17.24 -8.83 -11.07
N LYS A 79 18.35 -8.30 -11.61
CA LYS A 79 18.40 -7.03 -12.37
C LYS A 79 17.77 -5.86 -11.60
N GLY A 80 17.82 -5.95 -10.27
CA GLY A 80 17.17 -5.03 -9.35
C GLY A 80 15.68 -4.82 -9.63
N GLN A 81 14.96 -5.85 -10.11
CA GLN A 81 13.51 -5.80 -10.26
C GLN A 81 12.83 -5.53 -8.91
N PHE A 82 13.37 -6.13 -7.86
CA PHE A 82 12.98 -5.92 -6.46
C PHE A 82 14.21 -5.52 -5.66
N VAL A 83 14.09 -4.45 -4.88
CA VAL A 83 15.20 -3.90 -4.10
C VAL A 83 14.75 -3.56 -2.69
N ASP A 84 15.69 -3.66 -1.76
CA ASP A 84 15.62 -3.03 -0.45
C ASP A 84 16.27 -1.65 -0.58
N SER A 85 15.51 -0.60 -0.31
CA SER A 85 15.89 0.79 -0.61
C SER A 85 16.06 1.60 0.68
N PHE A 86 17.19 2.29 0.78
CA PHE A 86 17.63 3.06 1.94
C PHE A 86 17.84 4.52 1.54
N ASP A 87 17.26 5.45 2.29
CA ASP A 87 17.46 6.88 2.05
C ASP A 87 17.28 7.72 3.32
N ALA A 88 17.60 9.00 3.22
CA ALA A 88 17.19 10.00 4.20
C ALA A 88 16.07 10.85 3.58
N SER A 89 14.93 10.93 4.28
CA SER A 89 13.76 11.66 3.79
C SER A 89 13.26 12.64 4.84
N ASN A 90 12.85 13.81 4.38
CA ASN A 90 12.13 14.81 5.17
C ASN A 90 10.65 14.89 4.76
N GLY A 91 10.14 13.86 4.10
CA GLY A 91 8.71 13.73 3.83
C GLY A 91 7.91 13.60 5.13
N PHE A 92 6.63 13.95 5.08
CA PHE A 92 5.70 13.80 6.22
C PHE A 92 5.49 12.34 6.62
N GLU A 93 5.57 11.42 5.64
CA GLU A 93 5.51 9.98 5.84
C GLU A 93 6.88 9.37 5.59
N ILE A 94 7.44 8.73 6.62
CA ILE A 94 8.71 8.02 6.53
C ILE A 94 8.42 6.53 6.55
N ARG A 95 8.61 5.87 5.41
CA ARG A 95 8.32 4.44 5.28
C ARG A 95 9.37 3.61 6.03
N ILE A 96 8.92 2.69 6.88
CA ILE A 96 9.77 1.79 7.67
C ILE A 96 9.34 0.34 7.37
N GLY A 97 9.97 -0.28 6.36
CA GLY A 97 9.74 -1.66 5.95
C GLY A 97 8.76 -1.81 4.78
N PRO A 98 7.77 -2.71 4.87
CA PRO A 98 6.90 -3.08 3.75
C PRO A 98 5.98 -1.93 3.32
N LYS A 99 5.32 -2.09 2.16
CA LYS A 99 4.39 -1.07 1.63
C LYS A 99 3.25 -0.89 2.63
N GLY A 100 2.99 0.35 3.04
CA GLY A 100 1.96 0.70 4.03
C GLY A 100 2.47 0.80 5.48
N SER A 101 3.72 0.45 5.77
CA SER A 101 4.32 0.68 7.10
C SER A 101 5.10 1.99 7.09
N PHE A 102 4.64 3.00 7.83
CA PHE A 102 5.26 4.31 7.90
C PHE A 102 5.16 4.93 9.29
N GLU A 103 6.08 5.84 9.58
CA GLU A 103 6.08 6.71 10.74
C GLU A 103 5.81 8.15 10.31
N TRP A 104 5.09 8.89 11.16
CA TRP A 104 4.86 10.31 10.91
C TRP A 104 6.08 11.14 11.29
N ASN A 105 6.46 12.04 10.39
CA ASN A 105 7.52 13.01 10.60
C ASN A 105 6.93 14.42 10.71
N ARG A 106 6.21 14.65 11.81
CA ARG A 106 5.53 15.92 12.05
C ARG A 106 6.55 16.99 12.43
N PRO A 107 6.64 18.10 11.68
CA PRO A 107 7.46 19.22 12.10
C PRO A 107 6.87 19.90 13.33
N LYS A 108 7.71 20.60 14.08
CA LYS A 108 7.22 21.59 15.05
C LYS A 108 6.54 22.75 14.29
N PRO A 109 5.58 23.45 14.90
CA PRO A 109 4.97 24.63 14.29
C PRO A 109 6.03 25.64 13.83
N GLY A 110 6.00 26.02 12.55
CA GLY A 110 6.95 26.96 11.95
C GLY A 110 8.27 26.35 11.46
N GLU A 111 8.48 25.05 11.61
CA GLU A 111 9.68 24.35 11.13
C GLU A 111 9.35 23.43 9.93
N ALA A 112 10.33 23.16 9.08
CA ALA A 112 10.23 22.08 8.10
C ALA A 112 10.48 20.73 8.79
N PRO A 113 9.93 19.60 8.30
CA PRO A 113 10.25 18.30 8.87
C PRO A 113 11.76 18.05 8.76
N GLY A 114 12.35 17.54 9.84
CA GLY A 114 13.75 17.10 9.81
C GLY A 114 13.89 15.87 8.92
N PHE A 115 15.10 15.60 8.43
CA PHE A 115 15.35 14.33 7.76
C PHE A 115 15.28 13.18 8.78
N LYS A 116 14.83 12.01 8.32
CA LYS A 116 14.87 10.74 9.04
C LYS A 116 15.39 9.65 8.12
N PHE A 117 16.03 8.64 8.70
CA PHE A 117 16.39 7.42 7.98
C PHE A 117 15.11 6.68 7.53
N GLN A 118 15.08 6.29 6.27
CA GLN A 118 13.98 5.58 5.65
C GLN A 118 14.49 4.26 5.08
N TYR A 119 13.83 3.16 5.44
CA TYR A 119 14.12 1.83 4.92
C TYR A 119 12.86 1.26 4.29
N LYS A 120 12.93 0.88 3.01
CA LYS A 120 11.78 0.37 2.24
C LYS A 120 12.12 -1.02 1.75
N TYR A 121 11.32 -2.00 2.16
CA TYR A 121 11.49 -3.39 1.76
C TYR A 121 10.73 -3.69 0.46
N ASN A 122 11.34 -4.52 -0.40
CA ASN A 122 10.74 -5.08 -1.62
C ASN A 122 10.12 -4.02 -2.57
N VAL A 123 10.86 -2.94 -2.82
CA VAL A 123 10.50 -1.88 -3.75
C VAL A 123 10.73 -2.36 -5.19
N GLN A 124 9.85 -1.98 -6.11
CA GLN A 124 10.07 -2.15 -7.56
C GLN A 124 10.38 -0.77 -8.16
N PRO A 125 11.66 -0.35 -8.27
CA PRO A 125 11.99 1.00 -8.71
C PRO A 125 11.44 1.32 -10.10
N SER A 126 11.43 0.35 -11.02
CA SER A 126 10.95 0.51 -12.39
C SER A 126 9.46 0.88 -12.50
N LYS A 127 8.67 0.63 -11.45
CA LYS A 127 7.25 1.04 -11.37
C LYS A 127 7.06 2.46 -10.87
N SER A 128 8.13 3.13 -10.44
CA SER A 128 8.06 4.51 -10.00
C SER A 128 8.13 5.46 -11.20
N VAL A 129 7.07 6.24 -11.43
CA VAL A 129 7.03 7.28 -12.46
C VAL A 129 8.02 8.42 -12.24
N THR A 130 8.61 8.52 -11.04
CA THR A 130 9.63 9.53 -10.75
C THR A 130 11.04 8.99 -10.93
N LEU A 131 11.25 7.68 -11.09
CA LEU A 131 12.59 7.12 -11.33
C LEU A 131 13.17 7.69 -12.63
N GLN A 132 14.41 8.16 -12.58
CA GLN A 132 15.13 8.68 -13.74
C GLN A 132 16.36 7.85 -14.06
N ALA A 133 17.13 7.46 -13.04
CA ALA A 133 18.38 6.74 -13.24
C ALA A 133 18.61 5.71 -12.14
N ARG A 134 19.34 4.66 -12.50
CA ARG A 134 19.87 3.63 -11.61
C ARG A 134 21.31 3.35 -11.99
N ILE A 135 22.21 3.33 -11.02
CA ILE A 135 23.65 3.20 -11.25
C ILE A 135 24.19 2.13 -10.32
N HIS A 136 24.70 1.03 -10.86
CA HIS A 136 25.42 0.00 -10.13
C HIS A 136 26.75 0.54 -9.64
N ILE A 137 26.98 0.39 -8.33
CA ILE A 137 28.18 0.89 -7.64
C ILE A 137 29.03 -0.23 -7.05
N GLY A 138 28.53 -1.46 -6.97
CA GLY A 138 29.30 -2.59 -6.44
C GLY A 138 28.47 -3.85 -6.22
N GLU A 139 29.17 -4.94 -5.90
CA GLU A 139 28.58 -6.21 -5.51
C GLU A 139 29.22 -6.70 -4.20
N ALA A 140 28.44 -7.32 -3.32
CA ALA A 140 28.97 -7.88 -2.08
C ALA A 140 28.18 -9.10 -1.59
N GLN A 141 28.85 -9.99 -0.85
CA GLN A 141 28.20 -11.05 -0.07
C GLN A 141 27.76 -10.48 1.28
N VAL A 142 26.50 -10.10 1.41
CA VAL A 142 26.00 -9.35 2.57
C VAL A 142 24.50 -9.58 2.78
N SER A 143 24.02 -9.49 4.03
CA SER A 143 22.58 -9.49 4.31
C SER A 143 21.97 -8.09 4.24
N THR A 144 20.65 -8.01 4.04
CA THR A 144 19.95 -6.72 4.06
C THR A 144 20.08 -6.04 5.43
N ASN A 145 20.02 -6.82 6.53
CA ASN A 145 20.20 -6.30 7.88
C ASN A 145 21.59 -5.67 8.07
N GLN A 146 22.66 -6.31 7.57
CA GLN A 146 24.00 -5.73 7.65
C GLN A 146 24.10 -4.41 6.88
N VAL A 147 23.54 -4.32 5.68
CA VAL A 147 23.49 -3.06 4.91
C VAL A 147 22.69 -2.01 5.68
N LYS A 148 21.50 -2.36 6.18
CA LYS A 148 20.65 -1.46 6.98
C LYS A 148 21.39 -0.93 8.19
N ASP A 149 22.05 -1.80 8.96
CA ASP A 149 22.75 -1.44 10.18
C ASP A 149 23.92 -0.50 9.90
N MET A 150 24.64 -0.70 8.79
CA MET A 150 25.68 0.22 8.36
C MET A 150 25.14 1.59 7.95
N LEU A 151 23.99 1.62 7.26
CA LEU A 151 23.42 2.84 6.68
C LEU A 151 22.60 3.65 7.69
N GLN A 152 21.95 3.02 8.68
CA GLN A 152 21.19 3.74 9.71
C GLN A 152 22.10 4.58 10.63
N ASP A 153 23.36 4.21 10.75
CA ASP A 153 24.39 4.94 11.52
C ASP A 153 24.98 6.14 10.76
N VAL A 154 24.65 6.28 9.46
CA VAL A 154 25.13 7.42 8.66
C VAL A 154 24.42 8.68 9.13
N LYS A 155 25.21 9.72 9.44
CA LYS A 155 24.72 11.00 9.94
C LYS A 155 23.60 11.55 9.04
N ILE A 156 22.44 11.77 9.63
CA ILE A 156 21.27 12.34 8.96
C ILE A 156 21.49 13.85 8.71
N PRO A 157 21.11 14.39 7.54
CA PRO A 157 21.08 15.82 7.27
C PRO A 157 20.30 16.60 8.34
N CYS A 158 20.95 17.55 9.00
CA CYS A 158 20.38 18.30 10.12
C CYS A 158 20.41 19.82 9.90
N SER A 159 21.18 20.32 8.93
CA SER A 159 21.36 21.75 8.69
C SER A 159 20.63 22.24 7.44
N ALA A 160 20.24 23.51 7.46
CA ALA A 160 19.69 24.20 6.30
C ALA A 160 20.74 24.20 5.17
N GLY A 161 20.53 23.36 4.16
CA GLY A 161 21.47 23.23 3.04
C GLY A 161 21.87 21.79 2.74
N GLU A 162 21.88 20.90 3.73
CA GLU A 162 22.11 19.46 3.53
C GLU A 162 20.88 18.80 2.88
N SER A 163 21.10 17.66 2.25
CA SER A 163 20.13 16.96 1.41
C SER A 163 20.27 15.44 1.48
N CYS A 164 19.29 14.72 0.92
CA CYS A 164 19.40 13.27 0.76
C CYS A 164 20.61 12.85 -0.10
N ALA A 165 21.08 13.70 -1.01
CA ALA A 165 22.30 13.46 -1.77
C ALA A 165 23.55 13.43 -0.87
N ASP A 166 23.64 14.33 0.11
CA ASP A 166 24.75 14.37 1.08
C ASP A 166 24.77 13.13 1.97
N TRP A 167 23.58 12.65 2.34
CA TRP A 167 23.42 11.38 3.04
C TRP A 167 23.88 10.21 2.17
N VAL A 168 23.48 10.13 0.90
CA VAL A 168 23.90 9.05 -0.02
C VAL A 168 25.42 9.07 -0.25
N GLN A 169 26.05 10.24 -0.38
CA GLN A 169 27.51 10.32 -0.46
C GLN A 169 28.17 9.72 0.80
N SER A 170 27.65 10.04 1.98
CA SER A 170 28.15 9.52 3.25
C SER A 170 27.89 8.02 3.39
N ALA A 171 26.74 7.53 2.91
CA ALA A 171 26.39 6.12 2.82
C ALA A 171 27.37 5.34 1.93
N ILE A 172 27.71 5.87 0.74
CA ILE A 172 28.70 5.23 -0.15
C ILE A 172 30.06 5.12 0.54
N ARG A 173 30.56 6.20 1.18
CA ARG A 173 31.81 6.17 1.95
C ARG A 173 31.76 5.14 3.08
N ARG A 174 30.61 4.99 3.74
CA ARG A 174 30.39 3.96 4.77
C ARG A 174 30.44 2.56 4.19
N LEU A 175 29.87 2.32 3.02
CA LEU A 175 29.95 1.03 2.32
C LEU A 175 31.37 0.72 1.82
N GLN A 176 32.10 1.73 1.33
CA GLN A 176 33.51 1.61 0.92
C GLN A 176 34.43 1.24 2.08
N SER A 177 34.31 1.93 3.24
CA SER A 177 35.12 1.61 4.43
C SER A 177 34.84 0.22 5.01
N ASN A 178 33.67 -0.38 4.71
CA ASN A 178 33.34 -1.76 5.05
C ASN A 178 33.58 -2.75 3.89
N LYS A 179 34.24 -2.32 2.81
CA LYS A 179 34.60 -3.14 1.64
C LYS A 179 33.40 -3.80 0.92
N LEU A 180 32.21 -3.19 1.02
CA LEU A 180 31.03 -3.64 0.28
C LEU A 180 30.91 -2.99 -1.10
N VAL A 181 31.56 -1.85 -1.29
CA VAL A 181 31.60 -1.08 -2.53
C VAL A 181 33.08 -0.79 -2.83
N PRO A 182 33.56 -0.94 -4.09
CA PRO A 182 34.92 -0.58 -4.45
C PRO A 182 35.27 0.87 -4.13
N GLU A 183 36.54 1.16 -3.86
CA GLU A 183 37.00 2.53 -3.66
C GLU A 183 36.94 3.33 -4.97
N PHE A 184 36.28 4.47 -4.91
CA PHE A 184 36.22 5.48 -5.97
C PHE A 184 35.91 6.86 -5.35
N ASP A 185 36.23 7.93 -6.09
CA ASP A 185 35.91 9.29 -5.66
C ASP A 185 34.39 9.53 -5.67
N VAL A 186 33.80 9.59 -4.47
CA VAL A 186 32.37 9.75 -4.26
C VAL A 186 31.86 11.10 -4.78
N SER A 187 32.67 12.16 -4.70
CA SER A 187 32.29 13.49 -5.18
C SER A 187 32.24 13.53 -6.71
N SER A 188 33.23 12.93 -7.39
CA SER A 188 33.22 12.74 -8.84
C SER A 188 32.06 11.85 -9.27
N PHE A 189 31.76 10.79 -8.52
CA PHE A 189 30.61 9.92 -8.79
C PHE A 189 29.30 10.72 -8.73
N SER A 190 29.08 11.50 -7.66
CA SER A 190 27.84 12.27 -7.51
C SER A 190 27.63 13.30 -8.63
N ALA A 191 28.68 13.99 -9.07
CA ALA A 191 28.59 14.91 -10.21
C ALA A 191 28.16 14.17 -11.50
N LYS A 192 28.77 13.02 -11.78
CA LYS A 192 28.46 12.22 -12.98
C LYS A 192 27.07 11.57 -12.90
N ALA A 193 26.69 11.11 -11.72
CA ALA A 193 25.36 10.55 -11.46
C ALA A 193 24.28 11.61 -11.69
N LEU A 194 24.52 12.86 -11.29
CA LEU A 194 23.63 13.98 -11.54
C LEU A 194 23.50 14.27 -13.04
N ASP A 195 24.63 14.38 -13.76
CA ASP A 195 24.64 14.59 -15.21
C ASP A 195 23.87 13.48 -15.95
N TYR A 196 24.10 12.22 -15.56
CA TYR A 196 23.37 11.07 -16.07
C TYR A 196 21.87 11.16 -15.75
N GLY A 197 21.50 11.53 -14.52
CA GLY A 197 20.11 11.74 -14.12
C GLY A 197 19.41 12.80 -14.96
N PHE A 198 20.07 13.92 -15.27
CA PHE A 198 19.52 14.95 -16.16
C PHE A 198 19.39 14.47 -17.60
N GLU A 199 20.37 13.75 -18.12
CA GLU A 199 20.30 13.15 -19.46
C GLU A 199 19.08 12.22 -19.58
N ARG A 200 18.93 11.33 -18.60
CA ARG A 200 17.81 10.41 -18.49
C ARG A 200 16.47 11.13 -18.39
N CYS A 201 16.41 12.20 -17.61
CA CYS A 201 15.20 13.01 -17.47
C CYS A 201 14.77 13.65 -18.79
N ARG A 202 15.71 14.01 -19.68
CA ARG A 202 15.38 14.49 -21.04
C ARG A 202 14.83 13.35 -21.90
N LEU A 203 15.48 12.19 -21.87
CA LEU A 203 15.09 11.03 -22.66
C LEU A 203 13.69 10.53 -22.28
N VAL A 204 13.42 10.37 -20.98
CA VAL A 204 12.14 9.84 -20.48
C VAL A 204 10.99 10.85 -20.65
N GLN A 205 11.29 12.14 -20.80
CA GLN A 205 10.30 13.19 -21.08
C GLN A 205 10.14 13.47 -22.57
N ASP A 206 10.88 12.79 -23.44
CA ASP A 206 10.74 12.94 -24.88
C ASP A 206 9.38 12.38 -25.32
N PRO A 207 8.46 13.22 -25.84
CA PRO A 207 7.15 12.78 -26.27
C PRO A 207 7.20 11.83 -27.47
N GLU A 208 8.34 11.74 -28.18
CA GLU A 208 8.53 10.83 -29.31
C GLU A 208 8.97 9.42 -28.87
N LEU A 209 9.38 9.23 -27.60
CA LEU A 209 9.84 7.94 -27.10
C LEU A 209 8.65 7.01 -26.80
N PRO A 210 8.59 5.79 -27.39
CA PRO A 210 7.53 4.83 -27.09
C PRO A 210 7.50 4.46 -25.59
N ILE A 211 6.29 4.28 -25.02
CA ILE A 211 6.11 3.93 -23.60
C ILE A 211 6.89 2.66 -23.21
N GLN A 212 6.90 1.64 -24.08
CA GLN A 212 7.66 0.41 -23.82
C GLN A 212 9.17 0.67 -23.75
N GLN A 213 9.66 1.62 -24.53
CA GLN A 213 11.05 2.04 -24.45
C GLN A 213 11.30 2.81 -23.15
N VAL A 214 10.40 3.70 -22.73
CA VAL A 214 10.48 4.37 -21.41
C VAL A 214 10.59 3.35 -20.27
N GLU A 215 9.79 2.28 -20.29
CA GLU A 215 9.84 1.21 -19.29
C GLU A 215 11.17 0.44 -19.32
N GLN A 216 11.67 0.07 -20.49
CA GLN A 216 12.97 -0.58 -20.66
C GLN A 216 14.10 0.29 -20.14
N GLU A 217 14.04 1.57 -20.50
CA GLU A 217 14.98 2.59 -20.08
C GLU A 217 14.94 2.77 -18.55
N ASN A 218 13.75 2.79 -17.93
CA ASN A 218 13.60 2.87 -16.46
C ASN A 218 14.06 1.60 -15.74
N ALA A 219 13.95 0.44 -16.37
CA ALA A 219 14.49 -0.81 -15.85
C ALA A 219 16.01 -0.90 -15.96
N ALA A 220 16.62 -0.12 -16.86
CA ALA A 220 18.04 -0.17 -17.16
C ALA A 220 18.89 0.34 -15.99
N ILE A 221 19.98 -0.38 -15.70
CA ILE A 221 20.95 -0.03 -14.66
C ILE A 221 22.27 0.26 -15.36
N ALA A 222 22.77 1.49 -15.21
CA ALA A 222 24.09 1.87 -15.72
C ALA A 222 25.19 1.33 -14.80
N GLU A 223 26.37 1.08 -15.34
CA GLU A 223 27.53 0.64 -14.55
C GLU A 223 28.46 1.79 -14.27
N PHE A 224 28.88 1.98 -13.02
CA PHE A 224 29.97 2.91 -12.72
C PHE A 224 31.32 2.20 -12.89
N GLY A 225 32.01 2.49 -13.98
CA GLY A 225 33.30 1.87 -14.30
C GLY A 225 34.42 2.33 -13.37
N SER A 226 35.48 1.51 -13.27
CA SER A 226 36.73 1.86 -12.55
C SER A 226 37.48 3.04 -13.18
N ASP A 227 37.17 3.38 -14.43
CA ASP A 227 37.59 4.60 -15.13
C ASP A 227 36.84 5.85 -14.64
N GLY A 228 35.91 5.67 -13.71
CA GLY A 228 35.03 6.69 -13.19
C GLY A 228 33.96 7.13 -14.20
N VAL A 229 33.69 6.37 -15.27
CA VAL A 229 32.67 6.71 -16.27
C VAL A 229 31.41 5.90 -16.01
N ILE A 230 30.24 6.56 -16.05
CA ILE A 230 28.96 5.86 -16.04
C ILE A 230 28.71 5.29 -17.44
N LYS A 231 28.82 3.96 -17.57
CA LYS A 231 28.57 3.21 -18.80
C LYS A 231 27.09 2.90 -18.90
N LYS A 232 26.45 3.45 -19.94
CA LYS A 232 25.04 3.19 -20.21
C LYS A 232 24.86 1.71 -20.54
N PRO A 233 23.76 1.10 -20.08
CA PRO A 233 23.43 -0.25 -20.49
C PRO A 233 23.26 -0.26 -22.01
N LEU A 234 23.90 -1.22 -22.68
CA LEU A 234 23.70 -1.40 -24.11
C LEU A 234 22.21 -1.67 -24.36
N PRO A 235 21.58 -1.00 -25.33
CA PRO A 235 20.21 -1.33 -25.69
C PRO A 235 20.15 -2.83 -26.01
N PRO A 236 19.09 -3.53 -25.60
CA PRO A 236 18.94 -4.94 -25.97
C PRO A 236 19.07 -5.03 -27.50
N PRO A 237 19.82 -6.03 -28.02
CA PRO A 237 20.00 -6.16 -29.46
C PRO A 237 18.63 -6.17 -30.11
N ALA A 238 18.43 -5.29 -31.10
CA ALA A 238 17.15 -5.13 -31.77
C ALA A 238 16.61 -6.52 -32.14
N ALA A 239 15.36 -6.80 -31.73
CA ALA A 239 14.75 -8.08 -32.02
C ALA A 239 14.92 -8.37 -33.53
N PRO A 240 15.37 -9.58 -33.91
CA PRO A 240 15.65 -9.88 -35.30
C PRO A 240 14.43 -9.56 -36.14
N THR A 241 14.56 -8.56 -37.01
CA THR A 241 13.47 -8.11 -37.87
C THR A 241 13.09 -9.29 -38.76
N THR A 242 11.91 -9.85 -38.52
CA THR A 242 11.32 -10.81 -39.44
C THR A 242 11.10 -10.08 -40.76
N GLY A 243 11.68 -10.60 -41.84
CA GLY A 243 11.41 -10.09 -43.18
C GLY A 243 9.91 -10.19 -43.48
N LYS A 244 9.42 -9.37 -44.42
CA LYS A 244 8.01 -9.34 -44.89
C LYS A 244 7.47 -10.72 -45.31
N ASP A 245 8.34 -11.70 -45.48
CA ASP A 245 8.12 -13.09 -45.87
C ASP A 245 8.07 -14.08 -44.69
N GLY A 246 8.12 -13.62 -43.43
CA GLY A 246 7.96 -14.45 -42.24
C GLY A 246 9.10 -15.46 -42.02
N ARG A 247 10.20 -15.35 -42.77
CA ARG A 247 11.39 -16.21 -42.60
C ARG A 247 12.49 -15.44 -41.87
N PRO A 248 13.19 -16.07 -40.90
CA PRO A 248 14.40 -15.49 -40.34
C PRO A 248 15.40 -15.26 -41.47
N LYS A 249 15.88 -14.02 -41.63
CA LYS A 249 16.99 -13.73 -42.56
C LYS A 249 18.20 -14.53 -42.09
N ARG A 250 18.59 -15.55 -42.87
CA ARG A 250 19.84 -16.27 -42.65
C ARG A 250 21.00 -15.26 -42.70
N PRO A 251 21.88 -15.21 -41.69
CA PRO A 251 23.08 -14.41 -41.77
C PRO A 251 23.94 -14.92 -42.94
N GLY A 252 24.37 -13.97 -43.77
CA GLY A 252 25.13 -14.22 -44.98
C GLY A 252 26.44 -14.95 -44.70
N ASN A 253 26.74 -15.86 -45.63
CA ASN A 253 27.93 -16.69 -45.74
C ASN A 253 29.23 -16.07 -45.20
N THR A 254 29.81 -16.72 -44.19
CA THR A 254 31.26 -16.82 -44.03
C THR A 254 31.73 -18.14 -44.68
N PRO A 255 32.91 -18.17 -45.33
CA PRO A 255 33.33 -19.31 -46.13
C PRO A 255 33.75 -20.49 -45.26
N LYS A 256 33.29 -21.66 -45.69
CA LYS A 256 33.61 -22.98 -45.14
C LYS A 256 35.11 -23.27 -45.29
N ASN A 257 35.73 -23.74 -44.22
CA ASN A 257 36.77 -24.77 -44.25
C ASN A 257 36.79 -25.45 -42.86
N CYS A 258 36.22 -26.66 -42.77
CA CYS A 258 36.92 -27.84 -42.24
C CYS A 258 35.99 -29.07 -42.18
N VAL A 259 36.42 -30.03 -42.99
CA VAL A 259 36.30 -31.48 -43.06
C VAL A 259 35.76 -32.24 -41.82
N ILE A 260 35.01 -33.29 -42.17
CA ILE A 260 34.32 -34.35 -41.42
C ILE A 260 35.28 -35.20 -40.54
N SER A 261 34.81 -35.63 -39.35
CA SER A 261 34.89 -37.05 -38.95
C SER A 261 33.85 -37.44 -37.88
N ARG A 262 33.16 -38.56 -38.13
CA ARG A 262 32.31 -39.31 -37.20
C ARG A 262 33.20 -40.33 -36.47
N ARG A 263 33.09 -40.43 -35.14
CA ARG A 263 32.72 -41.65 -34.38
C ARG A 263 33.08 -41.55 -32.89
N ASP A 264 32.22 -42.25 -32.15
CA ASP A 264 32.41 -42.88 -30.84
C ASP A 264 32.36 -42.00 -29.59
N GLY A 265 31.53 -42.49 -28.66
CA GLY A 265 31.21 -41.85 -27.40
C GLY A 265 32.42 -41.70 -26.50
N SER A 266 32.38 -40.66 -25.68
CA SER A 266 33.38 -40.41 -24.66
C SER A 266 32.69 -39.98 -23.37
N VAL A 267 32.86 -40.87 -22.39
CA VAL A 267 32.76 -40.64 -20.95
C VAL A 267 33.75 -39.54 -20.55
N CYS A 268 33.34 -38.61 -19.69
CA CYS A 268 34.25 -37.65 -19.06
C CYS A 268 34.89 -38.29 -17.82
N VAL A 269 36.22 -38.27 -17.75
CA VAL A 269 37.04 -38.65 -16.60
C VAL A 269 37.71 -37.36 -16.08
N ASN A 270 37.77 -37.18 -14.75
CA ASN A 270 38.48 -36.07 -14.12
C ASN A 270 39.98 -36.36 -13.97
N GLU A 271 40.79 -35.29 -13.89
CA GLU A 271 42.26 -35.26 -14.04
C GLU A 271 43.09 -35.89 -12.90
N ASP A 272 42.52 -36.59 -11.93
CA ASP A 272 43.27 -37.19 -10.81
C ASP A 272 43.11 -38.71 -10.64
N GLY A 273 42.44 -39.39 -11.57
CA GLY A 273 42.66 -40.83 -11.82
C GLY A 273 42.45 -41.79 -10.64
N SER A 274 41.63 -41.44 -9.63
CA SER A 274 41.30 -42.36 -8.53
C SER A 274 39.87 -42.91 -8.65
N ILE A 275 39.77 -44.24 -8.53
CA ILE A 275 38.52 -45.02 -8.48
C ILE A 275 38.15 -45.17 -7.00
N ALA A 276 36.92 -44.81 -6.63
CA ALA A 276 36.37 -45.10 -5.31
C ALA A 276 35.11 -45.96 -5.45
N ASP A 277 35.14 -47.12 -4.78
CA ASP A 277 34.09 -48.12 -4.67
C ASP A 277 32.78 -47.58 -4.08
N PRO A 278 31.60 -48.13 -4.46
CA PRO A 278 30.35 -47.86 -3.78
C PRO A 278 30.15 -48.87 -2.65
N GLU A 279 30.49 -48.49 -1.41
CA GLU A 279 30.04 -49.23 -0.24
C GLU A 279 28.72 -48.68 0.29
N ALA A 280 27.82 -49.63 0.56
CA ALA A 280 26.45 -49.45 0.97
C ALA A 280 26.32 -48.67 2.29
N ASN A 281 25.30 -47.81 2.39
CA ASN A 281 24.67 -47.58 3.67
C ASN A 281 23.16 -47.44 3.53
N GLU A 282 22.53 -48.25 4.36
CA GLU A 282 21.14 -48.58 4.54
C GLU A 282 20.37 -47.37 5.08
N VAL A 283 19.42 -46.83 4.30
CA VAL A 283 18.46 -45.82 4.79
C VAL A 283 17.20 -46.56 5.25
N VAL A 284 17.15 -46.83 6.55
CA VAL A 284 15.96 -47.29 7.25
C VAL A 284 14.93 -46.16 7.28
N ASN A 285 13.75 -46.41 6.71
CA ASN A 285 12.56 -45.58 6.87
C ASN A 285 12.04 -45.64 8.32
N PRO A 286 11.80 -44.51 9.01
CA PRO A 286 10.87 -44.51 10.13
C PRO A 286 9.44 -44.26 9.63
N ARG A 287 8.60 -45.23 9.98
CA ARG A 287 7.14 -45.24 9.93
C ARG A 287 6.54 -44.02 10.66
N PRO A 288 5.48 -43.37 10.13
CA PRO A 288 4.82 -42.29 10.86
C PRO A 288 3.98 -42.88 11.99
N THR A 289 4.38 -42.60 13.24
CA THR A 289 3.54 -42.81 14.42
C THR A 289 2.64 -41.61 14.64
N THR A 290 1.39 -41.93 14.94
CA THR A 290 0.25 -41.12 15.36
C THR A 290 0.63 -40.03 16.39
N PRO A 291 0.02 -38.83 16.37
CA PRO A 291 0.29 -37.80 17.36
C PRO A 291 -0.29 -38.21 18.72
N GLU A 292 0.62 -38.43 19.67
CA GLU A 292 0.33 -38.65 21.08
C GLU A 292 -0.01 -37.30 21.74
N GLU A 293 -1.12 -37.29 22.46
CA GLU A 293 -1.64 -36.19 23.27
C GLU A 293 -0.64 -35.84 24.39
N PRO A 294 -0.20 -34.58 24.56
CA PRO A 294 0.78 -34.26 25.59
C PRO A 294 0.15 -34.34 26.97
N ASN A 295 0.48 -35.43 27.68
CA ASN A 295 0.29 -35.55 29.12
C ASN A 295 0.99 -34.40 29.82
N LEU A 296 0.19 -33.50 30.39
CA LEU A 296 0.61 -32.40 31.24
C LEU A 296 1.19 -33.00 32.55
N ALA A 297 2.49 -33.26 32.54
CA ALA A 297 3.22 -33.67 33.74
C ALA A 297 3.11 -32.57 34.80
N LYS A 298 2.63 -32.95 35.99
CA LYS A 298 2.69 -32.14 37.21
C LYS A 298 4.15 -31.98 37.62
N GLU A 299 4.82 -30.96 37.10
CA GLU A 299 6.05 -30.45 37.71
C GLU A 299 5.70 -29.86 39.07
N ALA A 300 6.31 -30.40 40.12
CA ALA A 300 6.17 -29.89 41.47
C ALA A 300 6.80 -28.49 41.53
N LEU A 301 5.97 -27.48 41.77
CA LEU A 301 6.40 -26.09 41.99
C LEU A 301 7.46 -26.03 43.11
N PRO A 302 8.54 -25.24 42.94
CA PRO A 302 9.43 -24.86 44.03
C PRO A 302 8.64 -24.19 45.17
N LYS A 303 9.03 -24.48 46.41
CA LYS A 303 8.38 -23.92 47.60
C LYS A 303 8.65 -22.41 47.73
N GLU A 304 7.55 -21.66 47.86
CA GLU A 304 7.37 -20.34 48.48
C GLU A 304 8.42 -19.26 48.18
N ASP A 305 8.51 -18.84 46.92
CA ASP A 305 8.83 -17.45 46.60
C ASP A 305 7.64 -16.81 45.87
N VAL A 306 7.28 -15.62 46.32
CA VAL A 306 6.23 -14.80 45.70
C VAL A 306 6.70 -14.46 44.30
N LEU A 307 5.91 -14.80 43.28
CA LEU A 307 6.19 -14.42 41.89
C LEU A 307 6.58 -12.94 41.82
N ALA A 308 7.74 -12.65 41.24
CA ALA A 308 8.18 -11.29 41.05
C ALA A 308 7.14 -10.50 40.22
N PRO A 309 7.01 -9.18 40.40
CA PRO A 309 6.07 -8.37 39.61
C PRO A 309 6.21 -8.58 38.09
N GLU A 310 7.43 -8.80 37.62
CA GLU A 310 7.76 -9.10 36.23
C GLU A 310 7.20 -10.45 35.78
N GLU A 311 7.28 -11.48 36.62
CA GLU A 311 6.75 -12.82 36.35
C GLU A 311 5.22 -12.82 36.30
N LEU A 312 4.57 -12.02 37.15
CA LEU A 312 3.11 -11.82 37.11
C LEU A 312 2.66 -11.12 35.82
N VAL A 313 3.42 -10.13 35.34
CA VAL A 313 3.13 -9.47 34.06
C VAL A 313 3.32 -10.45 32.90
N GLN A 314 4.37 -11.27 32.92
CA GLN A 314 4.60 -12.30 31.90
C GLN A 314 3.51 -13.37 31.90
N LEU A 315 3.08 -13.81 33.08
CA LEU A 315 1.98 -14.77 33.23
C LEU A 315 0.67 -14.20 32.68
N ALA A 316 0.36 -12.94 33.00
CA ALA A 316 -0.82 -12.26 32.48
C ALA A 316 -0.77 -12.08 30.95
N ASP A 317 0.40 -11.76 30.39
CA ASP A 317 0.57 -11.62 28.94
C ASP A 317 0.40 -12.96 28.21
N LYS A 318 0.92 -14.05 28.78
CA LYS A 318 0.76 -15.41 28.25
C LYS A 318 -0.69 -15.86 28.28
N ILE A 319 -1.40 -15.61 29.38
CA ILE A 319 -2.84 -15.93 29.46
C ILE A 319 -3.63 -15.07 28.48
N ALA A 320 -3.34 -13.77 28.39
CA ALA A 320 -3.99 -12.86 27.44
C ALA A 320 -3.79 -13.31 25.99
N GLU A 321 -2.61 -13.81 25.63
CA GLU A 321 -2.37 -14.37 24.29
C GLU A 321 -3.26 -15.58 23.99
N SER A 322 -3.39 -16.51 24.95
CA SER A 322 -4.31 -17.65 24.81
C SER A 322 -5.77 -17.23 24.74
N GLU A 323 -6.16 -16.23 25.54
CA GLU A 323 -7.51 -15.68 25.56
C GLU A 323 -7.84 -14.94 24.28
N PHE A 324 -6.85 -14.28 23.66
CA PHE A 324 -7.03 -13.63 22.37
C PHE A 324 -7.34 -14.65 21.29
N ALA A 325 -6.55 -15.73 21.19
CA ALA A 325 -6.81 -16.82 20.26
C ALA A 325 -8.20 -17.44 20.47
N SER A 326 -8.58 -17.68 21.73
CA SER A 326 -9.89 -18.19 22.11
C SER A 326 -11.03 -17.25 21.69
N LEU A 327 -10.90 -15.96 21.98
CA LEU A 327 -11.86 -14.93 21.60
C LEU A 327 -11.98 -14.79 20.08
N MET A 328 -10.87 -14.76 19.34
CA MET A 328 -10.87 -14.69 17.88
C MET A 328 -11.65 -15.85 17.26
N SER A 329 -11.42 -17.07 17.76
CA SER A 329 -12.15 -18.26 17.33
C SER A 329 -13.63 -18.20 17.73
N ARG A 330 -13.94 -17.87 18.99
CA ARG A 330 -15.31 -17.83 19.52
C ARG A 330 -16.17 -16.78 18.82
N PHE A 331 -15.58 -15.65 18.45
CA PHE A 331 -16.26 -14.57 17.75
C PHE A 331 -16.19 -14.69 16.21
N GLY A 332 -15.60 -15.77 15.68
CA GLY A 332 -15.54 -16.04 14.24
C GLY A 332 -14.73 -15.02 13.44
N VAL A 333 -13.83 -14.27 14.09
CA VAL A 333 -13.01 -13.25 13.42
C VAL A 333 -11.92 -13.88 12.55
N SER A 334 -11.49 -15.09 12.91
CA SER A 334 -10.54 -15.90 12.14
C SER A 334 -11.01 -16.11 10.69
N ASP A 335 -12.30 -16.35 10.49
CA ASP A 335 -12.88 -16.57 9.17
C ASP A 335 -13.04 -15.26 8.37
N LEU A 336 -13.07 -14.11 9.07
CA LEU A 336 -13.16 -12.79 8.46
C LEU A 336 -11.81 -12.31 7.93
N LEU A 337 -10.70 -12.71 8.55
CA LEU A 337 -9.34 -12.37 8.13
C LEU A 337 -8.84 -13.41 7.11
N LYS A 338 -9.49 -13.46 5.95
CA LYS A 338 -9.29 -14.48 4.89
C LYS A 338 -7.86 -14.56 4.35
N ASN A 339 -7.05 -13.53 4.59
CA ASN A 339 -5.65 -13.45 4.19
C ASN A 339 -4.67 -14.06 5.21
N GLY A 340 -5.14 -14.96 6.09
CA GLY A 340 -4.51 -15.56 7.27
C GLY A 340 -3.10 -16.17 7.13
N LYS A 341 -2.13 -15.37 6.70
CA LYS A 341 -0.70 -15.66 6.81
C LYS A 341 -0.16 -15.28 8.19
N GLN A 342 -0.88 -14.43 8.93
CA GLN A 342 -0.47 -14.00 10.26
C GLN A 342 -1.13 -14.88 11.32
N SER A 343 -0.32 -15.40 12.23
CA SER A 343 -0.77 -16.06 13.44
C SER A 343 -1.51 -15.07 14.37
N PHE A 344 -2.38 -15.58 15.25
CA PHE A 344 -3.04 -14.73 16.25
C PHE A 344 -2.04 -14.03 17.17
N SER A 345 -0.88 -14.63 17.42
CA SER A 345 0.21 -14.01 18.18
C SER A 345 0.76 -12.76 17.48
N GLU A 346 1.06 -12.86 16.18
CA GLU A 346 1.53 -11.72 15.37
C GLU A 346 0.49 -10.61 15.27
N LEU A 347 -0.79 -10.98 15.11
CA LEU A 347 -1.88 -10.02 15.08
C LEU A 347 -2.04 -9.32 16.44
N ARG A 348 -1.98 -10.06 17.56
CA ARG A 348 -2.00 -9.48 18.91
C ARG A 348 -0.80 -8.57 19.16
N ALA A 349 0.38 -8.96 18.69
CA ALA A 349 1.59 -8.17 18.83
C ALA A 349 1.47 -6.78 18.18
N GLN A 350 0.75 -6.68 17.04
CA GLN A 350 0.43 -5.39 16.43
C GLN A 350 -0.44 -4.50 17.35
N PHE A 351 -1.34 -5.11 18.12
CA PHE A 351 -2.20 -4.40 19.07
C PHE A 351 -1.54 -4.11 20.43
N LYS A 352 -0.43 -4.78 20.80
CA LYS A 352 0.31 -4.50 22.04
C LYS A 352 0.77 -3.04 22.13
N GLY A 353 0.94 -2.36 20.99
CA GLY A 353 1.21 -0.92 20.91
C GLY A 353 0.14 -0.02 21.55
N TYR A 354 -1.11 -0.49 21.58
CA TYR A 354 -2.32 0.30 21.80
C TYR A 354 -3.09 -0.08 23.07
N SER A 355 -2.58 -1.01 23.87
CA SER A 355 -3.23 -1.42 25.11
C SER A 355 -3.26 -0.22 26.09
N PRO A 356 -4.44 0.30 26.47
CA PRO A 356 -4.57 1.41 27.43
C PRO A 356 -4.05 1.01 28.82
N LEU A 357 -3.78 -0.28 29.04
CA LEU A 357 -3.32 -0.87 30.29
C LEU A 357 -1.78 -0.99 30.38
N LYS A 358 -1.04 -0.31 29.48
CA LYS A 358 0.43 -0.34 29.41
C LYS A 358 1.16 0.14 30.66
N ASP A 359 0.46 0.83 31.54
CA ASP A 359 1.10 1.49 32.66
C ASP A 359 1.60 0.45 33.67
N LYS A 360 2.90 0.09 33.60
CA LYS A 360 3.60 -0.84 34.53
C LYS A 360 3.39 -0.49 36.01
N SER A 361 2.92 0.74 36.26
CA SER A 361 2.46 1.24 37.54
C SER A 361 1.38 0.39 38.20
N TRP A 362 0.59 -0.41 37.47
CA TRP A 362 -0.47 -1.24 38.08
C TRP A 362 0.09 -2.31 39.02
N ALA A 363 1.20 -2.96 38.66
CA ALA A 363 1.89 -3.92 39.50
C ALA A 363 2.70 -3.19 40.59
N ALA A 364 3.43 -2.13 40.20
CA ALA A 364 4.31 -1.39 41.11
C ALA A 364 3.56 -0.61 42.21
N LYS A 365 2.48 0.13 41.89
CA LYS A 365 1.71 0.93 42.86
C LYS A 365 1.07 0.08 43.96
N ARG A 366 0.75 -1.18 43.68
CA ARG A 366 0.11 -2.06 44.65
C ARG A 366 1.10 -2.89 45.47
N VAL A 367 2.28 -3.18 44.92
CA VAL A 367 3.40 -3.73 45.71
C VAL A 367 4.02 -2.66 46.63
N SER A 368 4.09 -1.38 46.18
CA SER A 368 4.71 -0.30 46.95
C SER A 368 3.82 0.35 48.02
N GLY A 369 2.49 0.17 47.96
CA GLY A 369 1.54 0.72 48.93
C GLY A 369 1.59 0.06 50.32
N ALA A 370 2.34 -1.03 50.48
CA ALA A 370 2.48 -1.79 51.72
C ALA A 370 3.76 -1.44 52.53
N LYS A 371 4.31 -0.24 52.36
CA LYS A 371 5.43 0.26 53.19
C LYS A 371 4.94 0.60 54.61
N GLY A 372 4.67 -0.41 55.43
CA GLY A 372 4.30 -0.21 56.83
C GLY A 372 4.04 -1.48 57.64
N ALA A 373 3.75 -2.62 57.02
CA ALA A 373 3.59 -3.89 57.72
C ALA A 373 4.69 -4.86 57.27
N LYS A 374 5.45 -5.41 58.23
CA LYS A 374 6.32 -6.56 57.99
C LYS A 374 5.44 -7.74 57.53
N GLY A 375 5.29 -7.90 56.22
CA GLY A 375 4.39 -8.86 55.58
C GLY A 375 3.98 -8.38 54.19
N ALA A 376 4.93 -8.41 53.24
CA ALA A 376 4.86 -7.72 51.95
C ALA A 376 3.95 -8.36 50.88
N ILE A 377 2.85 -9.02 51.25
CA ILE A 377 1.88 -9.59 50.28
C ILE A 377 0.46 -9.38 50.77
N ALA A 378 0.07 -8.12 50.98
CA ALA A 378 -1.32 -7.78 51.25
C ALA A 378 -1.96 -7.25 49.96
N LEU A 379 -2.09 -8.12 48.94
CA LEU A 379 -3.14 -7.96 47.95
C LEU A 379 -4.46 -8.31 48.68
N THR A 380 -4.91 -7.41 49.56
CA THR A 380 -6.10 -7.64 50.37
C THR A 380 -7.27 -7.89 49.43
N LEU A 381 -7.96 -9.00 49.62
CA LEU A 381 -9.13 -9.40 48.82
C LEU A 381 -10.21 -8.33 48.71
N VAL A 382 -10.23 -7.39 49.65
CA VAL A 382 -11.06 -6.18 49.64
C VAL A 382 -10.81 -5.31 48.39
N THR A 383 -9.60 -5.34 47.82
CA THR A 383 -9.22 -4.54 46.63
C THR A 383 -9.43 -5.25 45.30
N LEU A 384 -9.67 -6.57 45.29
CA LEU A 384 -9.92 -7.33 44.05
C LEU A 384 -11.20 -6.87 43.32
N PRO A 385 -12.35 -6.65 44.01
CA PRO A 385 -13.55 -6.12 43.38
C PRO A 385 -13.32 -4.73 42.75
N LEU A 386 -12.57 -3.86 43.43
CA LEU A 386 -12.20 -2.52 42.92
C LEU A 386 -11.27 -2.64 41.70
N TYR A 387 -10.30 -3.56 41.75
CA TYR A 387 -9.43 -3.85 40.61
C TYR A 387 -10.19 -4.30 39.37
N PHE A 388 -11.14 -5.23 39.53
CA PHE A 388 -11.95 -5.69 38.41
C PHE A 388 -12.82 -4.57 37.85
N LYS A 389 -13.35 -3.70 38.72
CA LYS A 389 -14.03 -2.48 38.31
C LYS A 389 -13.10 -1.54 37.53
N ASP A 390 -11.88 -1.28 37.98
CA ASP A 390 -10.94 -0.39 37.28
C ASP A 390 -10.55 -0.95 35.91
N VAL A 391 -10.25 -2.25 35.81
CA VAL A 391 -9.94 -2.92 34.53
C VAL A 391 -11.14 -2.87 33.59
N PHE A 392 -12.35 -3.08 34.13
CA PHE A 392 -13.59 -3.01 33.36
C PHE A 392 -13.92 -1.58 32.91
N ASP A 393 -13.77 -0.58 33.78
CA ASP A 393 -14.02 0.83 33.48
C ASP A 393 -13.03 1.33 32.40
N VAL A 394 -11.75 0.94 32.46
CA VAL A 394 -10.77 1.24 31.39
C VAL A 394 -11.12 0.55 30.07
N PHE A 395 -11.71 -0.65 30.13
CA PHE A 395 -12.18 -1.36 28.94
C PHE A 395 -13.45 -0.73 28.35
N THR A 396 -14.34 -0.18 29.18
CA THR A 396 -15.67 0.31 28.79
C THR A 396 -15.78 1.83 28.64
N SER A 397 -14.77 2.60 29.08
CA SER A 397 -14.80 4.06 28.97
C SER A 397 -14.90 4.55 27.52
N GLU A 398 -15.93 5.36 27.25
CA GLU A 398 -16.29 5.87 25.91
C GLU A 398 -15.21 6.75 25.26
N SER A 399 -14.34 7.37 26.05
CA SER A 399 -13.30 8.29 25.57
C SER A 399 -12.19 7.62 24.76
N SER A 400 -12.10 6.29 24.81
CA SER A 400 -10.99 5.54 24.23
C SER A 400 -11.28 4.96 22.84
N THR A 401 -12.54 4.77 22.44
CA THR A 401 -12.86 4.09 21.17
C THR A 401 -12.56 4.97 19.96
N LEU A 402 -12.68 6.30 20.08
CA LEU A 402 -12.34 7.25 19.03
C LEU A 402 -10.81 7.44 18.89
N GLU A 403 -10.05 7.41 19.99
CA GLU A 403 -8.58 7.42 19.97
C GLU A 403 -7.98 6.05 19.58
N LYS A 404 -8.64 4.94 19.91
CA LYS A 404 -8.27 3.57 19.50
C LYS A 404 -8.61 3.27 18.04
N VAL A 405 -9.62 3.93 17.44
CA VAL A 405 -10.09 3.68 16.06
C VAL A 405 -9.66 4.75 15.06
N ALA A 406 -9.27 5.97 15.48
CA ALA A 406 -8.74 7.00 14.59
C ALA A 406 -7.49 6.56 13.80
N ALA A 407 -6.75 5.56 14.28
CA ALA A 407 -5.62 4.95 13.57
C ALA A 407 -6.04 4.01 12.42
N GLY A 408 -7.31 3.60 12.37
CA GLY A 408 -7.81 2.70 11.34
C GLY A 408 -8.76 3.36 10.33
N THR A 409 -9.30 4.54 10.62
CA THR A 409 -10.13 5.31 9.67
C THR A 409 -9.34 5.91 8.50
N SER A 410 -8.01 5.81 8.48
CA SER A 410 -7.13 6.25 7.39
C SER A 410 -6.96 5.23 6.25
N ILE A 411 -7.67 4.09 6.30
CA ILE A 411 -7.56 3.01 5.29
C ILE A 411 -8.71 3.13 4.26
N LEU A 412 -8.67 4.18 3.44
CA LEU A 412 -9.22 4.15 2.08
C LEU A 412 -8.03 4.30 1.11
N PRO A 413 -7.32 3.20 0.79
CA PRO A 413 -6.15 3.25 -0.09
C PRO A 413 -6.48 3.50 -1.58
N VAL A 414 -7.71 3.91 -1.92
CA VAL A 414 -8.22 3.80 -3.31
C VAL A 414 -8.04 5.06 -4.16
N VAL A 415 -7.63 6.19 -3.60
CA VAL A 415 -7.78 7.47 -4.33
C VAL A 415 -6.51 8.01 -5.01
N GLY A 416 -5.32 7.60 -4.60
CA GLY A 416 -4.09 8.19 -5.16
C GLY A 416 -3.51 7.49 -6.40
N CYS A 417 -3.81 6.21 -6.60
CA CYS A 417 -3.06 5.37 -7.57
C CYS A 417 -3.90 4.84 -8.74
N ALA A 418 -5.24 4.78 -8.62
CA ALA A 418 -6.10 4.21 -9.66
C ALA A 418 -6.32 5.16 -10.85
N THR A 419 -6.38 6.48 -10.61
CA THR A 419 -6.45 7.51 -11.66
C THR A 419 -5.20 7.54 -12.55
N LYS A 420 -4.02 7.28 -11.96
CA LYS A 420 -2.74 7.28 -12.69
C LYS A 420 -2.45 5.96 -13.43
N ALA A 421 -3.02 4.84 -12.97
CA ALA A 421 -2.88 3.53 -13.64
C ALA A 421 -3.94 3.30 -14.74
N ALA A 422 -5.15 3.88 -14.63
CA ALA A 422 -6.20 3.75 -15.64
C ALA A 422 -6.02 4.64 -16.89
N ALA A 423 -5.04 5.55 -16.85
CA ALA A 423 -4.60 6.33 -18.00
C ALA A 423 -3.60 5.56 -18.89
N ASP A 424 -2.89 4.58 -18.33
CA ASP A 424 -1.76 3.91 -18.99
C ASP A 424 -1.97 2.41 -19.28
N ASP A 425 -3.12 1.81 -18.93
CA ASP A 425 -3.39 0.38 -19.22
C ASP A 425 -4.75 0.13 -19.93
N GLU A 426 -4.64 -0.65 -21.00
CA GLU A 426 -5.65 -1.23 -21.91
C GLU A 426 -6.50 -0.33 -22.84
N ASN A 427 -6.14 -0.39 -24.13
CA ASN A 427 -7.08 -0.53 -25.25
C ASN A 427 -6.50 -1.54 -26.26
N GLY A 428 -6.62 -2.83 -25.94
CA GLY A 428 -6.86 -3.78 -27.02
C GLY A 428 -8.23 -3.46 -27.60
N GLU A 429 -8.24 -2.89 -28.80
CA GLU A 429 -9.39 -2.53 -29.63
C GLU A 429 -10.10 -1.20 -29.31
N VAL A 430 -9.64 -0.13 -30.00
CA VAL A 430 -10.50 0.99 -30.39
C VAL A 430 -10.34 1.25 -31.89
N GLY A 431 -11.47 1.14 -32.60
CA GLY A 431 -11.94 2.14 -33.55
C GLY A 431 -10.95 2.64 -34.60
N VAL A 432 -10.96 1.95 -35.73
CA VAL A 432 -10.31 2.29 -36.99
C VAL A 432 -10.85 3.63 -37.54
N ALA A 433 -10.29 4.76 -37.10
CA ALA A 433 -10.46 6.04 -37.80
C ALA A 433 -9.28 7.02 -37.62
N SER A 434 -8.43 6.87 -36.59
CA SER A 434 -7.20 7.68 -36.43
C SER A 434 -5.90 6.91 -36.74
N THR A 435 -5.97 5.59 -37.02
CA THR A 435 -4.80 4.74 -37.31
C THR A 435 -4.55 4.54 -38.82
N SER A 436 -5.49 4.88 -39.69
CA SER A 436 -5.32 4.78 -41.16
C SER A 436 -4.59 5.97 -41.79
N LEU A 437 -4.40 7.08 -41.07
CA LEU A 437 -3.61 8.22 -41.55
C LEU A 437 -2.10 8.10 -41.28
N CYS A 438 -1.68 7.15 -40.44
CA CYS A 438 -0.27 6.82 -40.24
C CYS A 438 0.31 5.87 -41.30
N PHE A 439 -0.49 5.29 -42.19
CA PHE A 439 0.01 4.37 -43.23
C PHE A 439 -0.18 4.83 -44.68
N VAL A 440 -0.80 6.00 -44.93
CA VAL A 440 -0.88 6.59 -46.28
C VAL A 440 0.11 7.75 -46.46
N GLY A 441 0.62 8.33 -45.38
CA GLY A 441 1.63 9.39 -45.41
C GLY A 441 3.03 8.95 -45.85
N GLU A 442 3.34 7.65 -45.80
CA GLU A 442 4.66 7.13 -46.20
C GLU A 442 4.83 6.95 -47.71
N THR A 443 3.77 7.10 -48.52
CA THR A 443 3.88 6.93 -49.98
C THR A 443 4.14 8.27 -50.69
N LEU A 444 3.72 9.40 -50.10
CA LEU A 444 3.88 10.75 -50.68
C LEU A 444 5.21 11.41 -50.32
N LEU A 445 5.87 11.00 -49.22
CA LEU A 445 7.20 11.50 -48.85
C LEU A 445 8.31 11.04 -49.80
N PHE A 446 8.04 10.04 -50.64
CA PHE A 446 8.94 9.58 -51.71
C PHE A 446 8.50 10.04 -53.11
N THR A 447 7.63 11.06 -53.19
CA THR A 447 7.21 11.69 -54.44
C THR A 447 7.69 13.15 -54.49
N PRO A 448 7.84 13.76 -55.68
CA PRO A 448 8.23 15.17 -55.83
C PRO A 448 7.30 16.20 -55.17
N LEU A 449 6.18 15.77 -54.57
CA LEU A 449 5.18 16.62 -53.91
C LEU A 449 5.40 16.79 -52.38
N ALA A 450 6.50 16.29 -51.83
CA ALA A 450 6.85 16.39 -50.40
C ALA A 450 6.74 17.81 -49.78
N PRO A 451 7.07 18.93 -50.47
CA PRO A 451 6.92 20.28 -49.90
C PRO A 451 5.46 20.67 -49.65
N VAL A 452 4.54 20.22 -50.50
CA VAL A 452 3.09 20.44 -50.35
C VAL A 452 2.54 19.58 -49.21
N GLY A 453 3.04 18.35 -49.07
CA GLY A 453 2.71 17.46 -47.95
C GLY A 453 3.13 18.00 -46.58
N LEU A 454 4.30 18.66 -46.48
CA LEU A 454 4.76 19.33 -45.25
C LEU A 454 3.91 20.57 -44.92
N LEU A 455 3.57 21.38 -45.92
CA LEU A 455 2.75 22.59 -45.75
C LEU A 455 1.32 22.25 -45.29
N LEU A 456 0.70 21.24 -45.90
CA LEU A 456 -0.61 20.72 -45.51
C LEU A 456 -0.61 20.10 -44.11
N ARG A 457 0.51 19.53 -43.66
CA ARG A 457 0.66 18.94 -42.32
C ARG A 457 0.79 19.98 -41.22
N SER A 458 1.45 21.11 -41.50
CA SER A 458 1.50 22.27 -40.58
C SER A 458 0.17 23.01 -40.47
N ILE A 459 -0.63 23.06 -41.54
CA ILE A 459 -1.98 23.65 -41.50
C ILE A 459 -2.96 22.67 -40.82
N GLY A 460 -2.86 21.38 -41.13
CA GLY A 460 -3.66 20.32 -40.52
C GLY A 460 -3.44 20.20 -39.01
N SER A 461 -2.20 20.34 -38.51
CA SER A 461 -1.94 20.29 -37.06
C SER A 461 -2.48 21.50 -36.31
N VAL A 462 -2.54 22.67 -36.94
CA VAL A 462 -3.10 23.89 -36.36
C VAL A 462 -4.63 23.85 -36.36
N VAL A 463 -5.25 23.35 -37.43
CA VAL A 463 -6.70 23.12 -37.51
C VAL A 463 -7.12 22.04 -36.52
N GLU A 464 -6.40 20.92 -36.45
CA GLU A 464 -6.67 19.83 -35.50
C GLU A 464 -6.40 20.26 -34.06
N PHE A 465 -5.44 21.16 -33.83
CA PHE A 465 -5.23 21.79 -32.52
C PHE A 465 -6.42 22.66 -32.15
N HIS A 466 -6.85 23.58 -33.02
CA HIS A 466 -8.03 24.44 -32.77
C HIS A 466 -9.32 23.64 -32.62
N GLU A 467 -9.57 22.62 -33.45
CA GLU A 467 -10.71 21.72 -33.29
C GLU A 467 -10.64 20.97 -31.96
N LYS A 468 -9.45 20.59 -31.48
CA LYS A 468 -9.27 19.98 -30.14
C LYS A 468 -9.35 20.97 -28.97
N GLN A 469 -9.27 22.28 -29.24
CA GLN A 469 -9.48 23.35 -28.26
C GLN A 469 -10.94 23.80 -28.17
N ASP A 470 -11.82 23.30 -29.05
CA ASP A 470 -13.24 23.63 -28.98
C ASP A 470 -13.81 23.25 -27.59
N PRO A 471 -14.55 24.16 -26.91
CA PRO A 471 -15.07 23.91 -25.57
C PRO A 471 -15.90 22.61 -25.46
N GLN A 472 -16.65 22.24 -26.50
CA GLN A 472 -17.46 21.02 -26.50
C GLN A 472 -16.58 19.77 -26.61
N ASN A 473 -15.50 19.83 -27.38
CA ASN A 473 -14.52 18.76 -27.47
C ASN A 473 -13.74 18.58 -26.16
N LEU A 474 -13.35 19.68 -25.49
CA LEU A 474 -12.72 19.64 -24.17
C LEU A 474 -13.66 19.04 -23.12
N GLN A 475 -14.92 19.47 -23.11
CA GLN A 475 -15.96 18.88 -22.28
C GLN A 475 -16.10 17.38 -22.55
N SER A 476 -16.27 16.98 -23.82
CA SER A 476 -16.47 15.59 -24.20
C SER A 476 -15.32 14.70 -23.74
N ARG A 477 -14.07 15.16 -23.88
CA ARG A 477 -12.88 14.45 -23.39
C ARG A 477 -12.89 14.32 -21.87
N ARG A 478 -13.17 15.40 -21.15
CA ARG A 478 -13.28 15.42 -19.69
C ARG A 478 -14.34 14.42 -19.20
N ASP A 479 -15.56 14.55 -19.74
CA ASP A 479 -16.72 13.78 -19.33
C ASP A 479 -16.56 12.30 -19.67
N THR A 480 -16.01 11.97 -20.86
CA THR A 480 -15.73 10.58 -21.25
C THR A 480 -14.70 9.93 -20.33
N ALA A 481 -13.63 10.65 -19.99
CA ALA A 481 -12.59 10.14 -19.12
C ALA A 481 -13.08 10.02 -17.66
N TRP A 482 -13.91 10.96 -17.20
CA TRP A 482 -14.61 10.85 -15.92
C TRP A 482 -15.57 9.67 -15.88
N ASP A 483 -16.41 9.48 -16.90
CA ASP A 483 -17.34 8.36 -16.97
C ASP A 483 -16.61 7.01 -16.93
N LYS A 484 -15.45 6.91 -17.60
CA LYS A 484 -14.58 5.72 -17.50
C LYS A 484 -14.07 5.54 -16.06
N HIS A 485 -13.58 6.60 -15.44
CA HIS A 485 -13.08 6.56 -14.06
C HIS A 485 -14.17 6.19 -13.04
N TYR A 486 -15.34 6.82 -13.15
CA TYR A 486 -16.51 6.56 -12.33
C TYR A 486 -17.03 5.12 -12.49
N ARG A 487 -17.05 4.59 -13.71
CA ARG A 487 -17.34 3.16 -13.94
C ARG A 487 -16.35 2.25 -13.20
N ASN A 488 -15.07 2.59 -13.18
CA ASN A 488 -14.08 1.81 -12.44
C ASN A 488 -14.33 1.87 -10.92
N ILE A 489 -14.63 3.05 -10.36
CA ILE A 489 -15.01 3.20 -8.95
C ILE A 489 -16.22 2.32 -8.63
N THR A 490 -17.30 2.43 -9.42
CA THR A 490 -18.54 1.69 -9.17
C THR A 490 -18.37 0.18 -9.36
N ASN A 491 -17.60 -0.26 -10.36
CA ASN A 491 -17.25 -1.67 -10.53
C ASN A 491 -16.43 -2.20 -9.35
N TYR A 492 -15.49 -1.42 -8.84
CA TYR A 492 -14.75 -1.76 -7.63
C TYR A 492 -15.67 -1.88 -6.41
N LEU A 493 -16.56 -0.91 -6.18
CA LEU A 493 -17.54 -0.97 -5.07
C LEU A 493 -18.49 -2.17 -5.17
N LYS A 494 -18.76 -2.68 -6.38
CA LYS A 494 -19.54 -3.92 -6.61
C LYS A 494 -18.72 -5.20 -6.49
N SER A 495 -17.40 -5.11 -6.52
CA SER A 495 -16.53 -6.28 -6.61
C SER A 495 -16.43 -7.04 -5.28
N ASP A 496 -16.16 -8.34 -5.39
CA ASP A 496 -15.79 -9.18 -4.24
C ASP A 496 -14.54 -8.67 -3.53
N GLN A 497 -13.65 -7.96 -4.24
CA GLN A 497 -12.46 -7.34 -3.66
C GLN A 497 -12.84 -6.26 -2.65
N PHE A 498 -13.78 -5.37 -2.98
CA PHE A 498 -14.26 -4.37 -2.04
C PHE A 498 -14.98 -5.02 -0.86
N SER A 499 -15.82 -6.02 -1.13
CA SER A 499 -16.49 -6.80 -0.08
C SER A 499 -15.50 -7.45 0.89
N SER A 500 -14.44 -8.06 0.36
CA SER A 500 -13.36 -8.66 1.14
C SER A 500 -12.59 -7.61 1.94
N LEU A 501 -12.28 -6.46 1.34
CA LEU A 501 -11.60 -5.37 2.05
C LEU A 501 -12.46 -4.83 3.21
N LEU A 502 -13.76 -4.67 2.97
CA LEU A 502 -14.70 -4.22 4.00
C LEU A 502 -14.81 -5.23 5.14
N SER A 503 -14.88 -6.52 4.81
CA SER A 503 -14.88 -7.64 5.77
C SER A 503 -13.58 -7.70 6.57
N ASP A 504 -12.41 -7.63 5.91
CA ASP A 504 -11.10 -7.63 6.56
C ASP A 504 -10.97 -6.44 7.51
N ARG A 505 -11.43 -5.26 7.07
CA ARG A 505 -11.42 -4.04 7.88
C ARG A 505 -12.33 -4.17 9.10
N TYR A 506 -13.56 -4.64 8.92
CA TYR A 506 -14.48 -4.93 10.02
C TYR A 506 -13.86 -5.94 11.01
N GLY A 507 -13.32 -7.06 10.49
CA GLY A 507 -12.66 -8.08 11.30
C GLY A 507 -11.46 -7.54 12.08
N THR A 508 -10.69 -6.63 11.49
CA THR A 508 -9.55 -5.97 12.16
C THR A 508 -10.01 -5.08 13.32
N GLU A 509 -11.08 -4.30 13.16
CA GLU A 509 -11.63 -3.49 14.26
C GLU A 509 -12.19 -4.35 15.39
N VAL A 510 -12.85 -5.47 15.05
CA VAL A 510 -13.30 -6.44 16.05
C VAL A 510 -12.10 -7.09 16.75
N ALA A 511 -11.06 -7.51 16.02
CA ALA A 511 -9.84 -8.08 16.59
C ALA A 511 -9.16 -7.13 17.59
N ALA A 512 -9.16 -5.82 17.32
CA ALA A 512 -8.62 -4.84 18.26
C ALA A 512 -9.39 -4.84 19.60
N ILE A 513 -10.73 -4.92 19.57
CA ILE A 513 -11.55 -5.05 20.79
C ILE A 513 -11.22 -6.36 21.51
N LEU A 514 -11.15 -7.48 20.77
CA LEU A 514 -10.85 -8.79 21.35
C LEU A 514 -9.45 -8.82 21.97
N SER A 515 -8.47 -8.13 21.39
CA SER A 515 -7.14 -7.99 21.97
C SER A 515 -7.19 -7.24 23.30
N ALA A 516 -7.88 -6.11 23.37
CA ALA A 516 -8.05 -5.36 24.62
C ALA A 516 -8.80 -6.18 25.69
N ALA A 517 -9.84 -6.92 25.28
CA ALA A 517 -10.57 -7.81 26.17
C ALA A 517 -9.69 -8.97 26.67
N SER A 518 -8.85 -9.54 25.81
CA SER A 518 -7.93 -10.61 26.18
C SER A 518 -6.91 -10.17 27.23
N ASP A 519 -6.40 -8.93 27.15
CA ASP A 519 -5.51 -8.34 28.15
C ASP A 519 -6.22 -8.20 29.51
N ALA A 520 -7.48 -7.74 29.50
CA ALA A 520 -8.30 -7.64 30.70
C ALA A 520 -8.56 -9.02 31.32
N ARG A 521 -8.97 -10.01 30.52
CA ARG A 521 -9.22 -11.39 30.97
C ARG A 521 -7.95 -12.05 31.51
N GLY A 522 -6.83 -11.91 30.82
CA GLY A 522 -5.53 -12.47 31.25
C GLY A 522 -5.09 -11.95 32.62
N ARG A 523 -5.31 -10.66 32.89
CA ARG A 523 -5.06 -10.04 34.19
C ARG A 523 -6.00 -10.53 35.29
N ILE A 524 -7.28 -10.70 34.99
CA ILE A 524 -8.28 -11.22 35.94
C ILE A 524 -7.95 -12.67 36.33
N ILE A 525 -7.64 -13.51 35.34
CA ILE A 525 -7.29 -14.92 35.55
C ILE A 525 -5.97 -15.03 36.31
N THR A 526 -4.96 -14.20 36.00
CA THR A 526 -3.70 -14.18 36.75
C THR A 526 -3.92 -13.82 38.22
N ALA A 527 -4.76 -12.82 38.49
CA ALA A 527 -5.11 -12.44 39.86
C ALA A 527 -5.79 -13.60 40.61
N LYS A 528 -6.65 -14.38 39.93
CA LYS A 528 -7.25 -15.61 40.46
C LYS A 528 -6.18 -16.63 40.87
N SER A 529 -5.25 -16.92 39.96
CA SER A 529 -4.19 -17.90 40.18
C SER A 529 -3.31 -17.50 41.36
N LEU A 530 -3.03 -16.19 41.51
CA LEU A 530 -2.29 -15.67 42.65
C LEU A 530 -3.03 -15.92 43.98
N VAL A 531 -4.33 -15.63 44.05
CA VAL A 531 -5.16 -15.87 45.26
C VAL A 531 -5.16 -17.36 45.66
N HIS A 532 -5.13 -18.27 44.68
CA HIS A 532 -5.10 -19.71 44.93
C HIS A 532 -3.70 -20.26 45.26
N SER A 533 -2.63 -19.62 44.77
CA SER A 533 -1.24 -20.04 45.02
C SER A 533 -0.75 -19.81 46.46
N VAL A 534 -1.39 -18.91 47.21
CA VAL A 534 -1.05 -18.65 48.61
C VAL A 534 -1.68 -19.73 49.50
N ASN A 535 -0.88 -20.73 49.87
CA ASN A 535 -1.22 -21.78 50.83
C ASN A 535 -0.13 -21.85 51.90
N GLY A 536 -0.37 -21.32 53.11
CA GLY A 536 0.32 -21.83 54.30
C GLY A 536 0.82 -20.84 55.35
N SER A 537 1.36 -19.68 54.99
CA SER A 537 2.30 -19.00 55.93
C SER A 537 2.04 -17.52 56.22
N SER A 538 1.18 -16.85 55.44
CA SER A 538 0.78 -15.44 55.64
C SER A 538 -0.58 -15.34 56.35
N PRO A 539 -1.01 -14.18 56.88
CA PRO A 539 -2.39 -13.98 57.35
C PRO A 539 -3.32 -14.22 56.15
N LEU A 540 -3.81 -15.45 56.05
CA LEU A 540 -4.45 -15.98 54.86
C LEU A 540 -5.79 -15.28 54.63
N PRO A 541 -6.22 -15.19 53.37
CA PRO A 541 -7.65 -15.15 53.03
C PRO A 541 -8.41 -16.19 53.83
N ASP A 542 -9.50 -15.82 54.48
CA ASP A 542 -10.44 -16.83 54.94
C ASP A 542 -10.89 -17.67 53.73
N SER A 543 -11.19 -18.94 53.95
CA SER A 543 -11.88 -19.82 52.98
C SER A 543 -13.07 -19.12 52.30
N GLN A 544 -13.75 -18.23 53.02
CA GLN A 544 -14.84 -17.39 52.55
C GLN A 544 -14.43 -16.42 51.42
N ASP A 545 -13.21 -15.89 51.45
CA ASP A 545 -12.71 -14.94 50.47
C ASP A 545 -12.29 -15.61 49.15
N LYS A 546 -11.68 -16.80 49.21
CA LYS A 546 -11.42 -17.62 48.01
C LYS A 546 -12.73 -17.95 47.30
N GLY A 547 -13.76 -18.34 48.06
CA GLY A 547 -15.11 -18.56 47.55
C GLY A 547 -15.77 -17.32 46.95
N LYS A 548 -15.46 -16.11 47.43
CA LYS A 548 -15.93 -14.85 46.82
C LYS A 548 -15.25 -14.59 45.48
N VAL A 549 -13.94 -14.73 45.39
CA VAL A 549 -13.19 -14.57 44.13
C VAL A 549 -13.66 -15.56 43.07
N ASP A 550 -13.87 -16.82 43.46
CA ASP A 550 -14.36 -17.85 42.54
C ASP A 550 -15.78 -17.56 42.02
N ARG A 551 -16.62 -16.89 42.81
CA ARG A 551 -17.95 -16.44 42.40
C ARG A 551 -17.93 -15.16 41.56
N ASP A 552 -17.10 -14.18 41.92
CA ASP A 552 -17.10 -12.86 41.29
C ASP A 552 -16.43 -12.87 39.90
N ILE A 553 -15.41 -13.71 39.69
CA ILE A 553 -14.66 -13.73 38.42
C ILE A 553 -15.54 -14.08 37.21
N PRO A 554 -16.33 -15.18 37.22
CA PRO A 554 -17.24 -15.47 36.11
C PRO A 554 -18.13 -14.26 35.77
N THR A 555 -18.70 -13.61 36.78
CA THR A 555 -19.52 -12.41 36.58
C THR A 555 -18.75 -11.26 35.92
N GLN A 556 -17.47 -11.07 36.22
CA GLN A 556 -16.65 -10.03 35.57
C GLN A 556 -16.29 -10.41 34.13
N LEU A 557 -16.02 -11.68 33.86
CA LEU A 557 -15.79 -12.17 32.50
C LEU A 557 -17.05 -12.04 31.64
N ASP A 558 -18.23 -12.34 32.21
CA ASP A 558 -19.53 -12.15 31.53
C ASP A 558 -19.79 -10.68 31.19
N LYS A 559 -19.42 -9.75 32.09
CA LYS A 559 -19.50 -8.31 31.81
C LYS A 559 -18.58 -7.91 30.67
N ILE A 560 -17.35 -8.44 30.60
CA ILE A 560 -16.43 -8.19 29.49
C ILE A 560 -17.05 -8.72 28.18
N ASP A 561 -17.61 -9.93 28.18
CA ASP A 561 -18.26 -10.51 27.00
C ASP A 561 -19.44 -9.64 26.51
N ALA A 562 -20.29 -9.17 27.42
CA ALA A 562 -21.38 -8.26 27.10
C ALA A 562 -20.87 -6.93 26.51
N ALA A 563 -19.79 -6.38 27.07
CA ALA A 563 -19.17 -5.16 26.57
C ALA A 563 -18.49 -5.35 25.20
N ILE A 564 -17.86 -6.50 24.93
CA ILE A 564 -17.38 -6.85 23.59
C ILE A 564 -18.55 -6.80 22.61
N CYS A 565 -19.66 -7.47 22.93
CA CYS A 565 -20.80 -7.55 22.02
C CYS A 565 -21.47 -6.19 21.75
N SER A 566 -21.57 -5.33 22.77
CA SER A 566 -22.03 -3.95 22.58
C SER A 566 -21.13 -3.20 21.59
N GLN A 567 -19.80 -3.23 21.80
CA GLN A 567 -18.86 -2.51 20.93
C GLN A 567 -18.84 -3.07 19.50
N VAL A 568 -18.94 -4.40 19.33
CA VAL A 568 -18.99 -5.03 18.01
C VAL A 568 -20.28 -4.67 17.26
N ALA A 569 -21.41 -4.58 17.98
CA ALA A 569 -22.68 -4.10 17.41
C ALA A 569 -22.58 -2.62 16.99
N ASP A 570 -21.90 -1.79 17.77
CA ASP A 570 -21.66 -0.38 17.42
C ASP A 570 -20.75 -0.25 16.20
N ILE A 571 -19.67 -1.02 16.10
CA ILE A 571 -18.84 -1.08 14.89
C ILE A 571 -19.71 -1.43 13.69
N LYS A 572 -20.46 -2.53 13.76
CA LYS A 572 -21.33 -2.96 12.65
C LYS A 572 -22.31 -1.85 12.25
N THR A 573 -22.92 -1.20 13.24
CA THR A 573 -23.85 -0.08 13.01
C THR A 573 -23.16 1.09 12.32
N ARG A 574 -21.91 1.43 12.67
CA ARG A 574 -21.14 2.46 11.96
C ARG A 574 -20.86 2.07 10.51
N PHE A 575 -20.51 0.81 10.25
CA PHE A 575 -20.29 0.31 8.89
C PHE A 575 -21.57 0.32 8.06
N ILE A 576 -22.73 0.06 8.66
CA ILE A 576 -24.02 0.07 7.95
C ILE A 576 -24.55 1.50 7.76
N LYS A 577 -24.47 2.36 8.79
CA LYS A 577 -25.17 3.66 8.78
C LYS A 577 -24.30 4.85 8.41
N LYS A 578 -23.00 4.82 8.73
CA LYS A 578 -22.10 5.98 8.55
C LYS A 578 -21.16 5.80 7.36
N PHE A 579 -20.59 4.61 7.20
CA PHE A 579 -19.62 4.33 6.15
C PHE A 579 -20.14 4.55 4.71
N PRO A 580 -21.41 4.21 4.37
CA PRO A 580 -21.97 4.54 3.05
C PRO A 580 -21.96 6.03 2.75
N GLY A 581 -22.41 6.87 3.71
CA GLY A 581 -22.39 8.33 3.56
C GLY A 581 -20.98 8.91 3.43
N LEU A 582 -20.00 8.34 4.14
CA LEU A 582 -18.59 8.70 3.96
C LEU A 582 -18.06 8.34 2.58
N THR A 583 -18.48 7.19 2.03
CA THR A 583 -18.08 6.76 0.69
C THR A 583 -18.72 7.64 -0.39
N VAL A 584 -20.00 8.00 -0.24
CA VAL A 584 -20.68 8.98 -1.11
C VAL A 584 -19.94 10.31 -1.12
N LYS A 585 -19.63 10.83 0.07
CA LYS A 585 -18.84 12.07 0.19
C LYS A 585 -17.49 11.95 -0.51
N TRP A 586 -16.78 10.84 -0.30
CA TRP A 586 -15.49 10.59 -0.94
C TRP A 586 -15.59 10.60 -2.48
N VAL A 587 -16.56 9.91 -3.09
CA VAL A 587 -16.70 9.90 -4.56
C VAL A 587 -17.08 11.29 -5.10
N ARG A 588 -17.85 12.07 -4.34
CA ARG A 588 -18.15 13.47 -4.69
C ARG A 588 -16.89 14.33 -4.67
N ASP A 589 -16.09 14.21 -3.61
CA ASP A 589 -14.82 14.93 -3.47
C ASP A 589 -13.86 14.53 -4.61
N GLU A 590 -13.83 13.26 -5.01
CA GLU A 590 -13.05 12.76 -6.15
C GLU A 590 -13.51 13.36 -7.50
N ALA A 591 -14.82 13.50 -7.71
CA ALA A 591 -15.35 14.17 -8.91
C ALA A 591 -14.89 15.62 -9.00
N ASN A 592 -14.93 16.33 -7.88
CA ASN A 592 -14.49 17.72 -7.79
C ASN A 592 -12.99 17.85 -8.04
N ASP A 593 -12.19 16.98 -7.42
CA ASP A 593 -10.74 16.98 -7.58
C ASP A 593 -10.33 16.60 -9.01
N TYR A 594 -10.98 15.60 -9.61
CA TYR A 594 -10.77 15.24 -11.00
C TYR A 594 -11.06 16.41 -11.96
N ASN A 595 -12.20 17.09 -11.79
CA ASN A 595 -12.56 18.24 -12.62
C ASN A 595 -11.48 19.34 -12.52
N LYS A 596 -11.05 19.65 -11.30
CA LYS A 596 -10.00 20.62 -11.04
C LYS A 596 -8.67 20.23 -11.68
N GLN A 597 -8.22 18.98 -11.47
CA GLN A 597 -6.98 18.48 -12.06
C GLN A 597 -7.00 18.52 -13.59
N PHE A 598 -8.15 18.22 -14.20
CA PHE A 598 -8.32 18.29 -15.65
C PHE A 598 -8.16 19.74 -16.15
N ILE A 599 -8.85 20.70 -15.52
CA ILE A 599 -8.79 22.13 -15.86
C ILE A 599 -7.37 22.66 -15.66
N ASP A 600 -6.77 22.43 -14.49
CA ASP A 600 -5.40 22.86 -14.20
C ASP A 600 -4.38 22.22 -15.16
N GLY A 601 -4.59 20.95 -15.52
CA GLY A 601 -3.76 20.22 -16.47
C GLY A 601 -3.85 20.79 -17.87
N TYR A 602 -5.06 21.16 -18.29
CA TYR A 602 -5.34 21.85 -19.54
C TYR A 602 -4.62 23.21 -19.59
N GLU A 603 -4.80 24.07 -18.58
CA GLU A 603 -4.15 25.39 -18.51
C GLU A 603 -2.62 25.29 -18.58
N ARG A 604 -2.03 24.39 -17.79
CA ARG A 604 -0.58 24.16 -17.78
C ARG A 604 -0.07 23.65 -19.12
N GLY A 605 -0.79 22.70 -19.74
CA GLY A 605 -0.44 22.15 -21.05
C GLY A 605 -0.43 23.25 -22.11
N MET A 606 -1.49 24.06 -22.12
CA MET A 606 -1.64 25.18 -23.06
C MET A 606 -0.57 26.25 -22.86
N LYS A 607 -0.29 26.64 -21.62
CA LYS A 607 0.81 27.57 -21.30
C LYS A 607 2.16 27.05 -21.79
N THR A 608 2.43 25.76 -21.60
CA THR A 608 3.69 25.12 -22.04
C THR A 608 3.83 25.16 -23.56
N ILE A 609 2.73 24.96 -24.30
CA ILE A 609 2.72 25.06 -25.76
C ILE A 609 3.06 26.47 -26.23
N ILE A 610 2.46 27.51 -25.63
CA ILE A 610 2.80 28.91 -25.93
C ILE A 610 4.27 29.18 -25.64
N ASP A 611 4.74 28.81 -24.44
CA ASP A 611 6.11 29.12 -24.00
C ASP A 611 7.13 28.44 -24.93
N ASN A 612 6.87 27.20 -25.34
CA ASN A 612 7.69 26.49 -26.30
C ASN A 612 7.65 27.11 -27.70
N TRP A 613 6.47 27.53 -28.17
CA TRP A 613 6.32 28.22 -29.44
C TRP A 613 7.13 29.53 -29.46
N VAL A 614 6.98 30.37 -28.42
CA VAL A 614 7.74 31.62 -28.26
C VAL A 614 9.25 31.35 -28.21
N ARG A 615 9.68 30.30 -27.49
CA ARG A 615 11.10 29.91 -27.42
C ARG A 615 11.67 29.48 -28.77
N LEU A 616 10.99 28.56 -29.47
CA LEU A 616 11.42 28.06 -30.78
C LEU A 616 11.48 29.19 -31.81
N TYR A 617 10.53 30.11 -31.71
CA TYR A 617 10.44 31.27 -32.57
C TYR A 617 11.62 32.24 -32.34
N ASN A 618 11.92 32.58 -31.08
CA ASN A 618 13.09 33.41 -30.73
C ASN A 618 14.43 32.77 -31.14
N ALA A 619 14.54 31.44 -31.06
CA ALA A 619 15.75 30.72 -31.41
C ALA A 619 16.09 30.74 -32.92
N ARG A 620 15.13 31.00 -33.81
CA ARG A 620 15.32 30.95 -35.28
C ARG A 620 15.87 32.23 -35.92
N GLY A 621 16.26 33.24 -35.14
CA GLY A 621 17.15 34.30 -35.63
C GLY A 621 16.59 35.25 -36.70
N GLY A 622 15.38 35.77 -36.51
CA GLY A 622 15.17 37.20 -36.82
C GLY A 622 14.76 37.63 -38.23
N LYS A 623 14.90 36.82 -39.29
CA LYS A 623 14.69 37.36 -40.65
C LYS A 623 13.24 37.62 -41.04
N TYR A 624 12.27 37.06 -40.31
CA TYR A 624 10.84 37.25 -40.54
C TYR A 624 10.08 37.27 -39.22
N LEU A 625 10.51 38.07 -38.24
CA LEU A 625 9.77 38.15 -36.99
C LEU A 625 8.58 39.12 -37.14
N PRO A 626 7.33 38.69 -36.89
CA PRO A 626 6.32 39.54 -36.30
C PRO A 626 6.93 40.45 -35.21
N PRO A 627 6.62 41.75 -35.24
CA PRO A 627 6.95 42.68 -34.18
C PRO A 627 6.58 42.12 -32.79
N ALA A 628 7.34 42.48 -31.75
CA ALA A 628 7.16 41.93 -30.39
C ALA A 628 5.73 42.15 -29.83
N ASP A 629 5.08 43.23 -30.23
CA ASP A 629 3.68 43.55 -29.95
C ASP A 629 2.70 42.53 -30.57
N VAL A 630 3.01 41.95 -31.74
CA VAL A 630 2.20 40.90 -32.35
C VAL A 630 2.29 39.61 -31.54
N ILE A 631 3.50 39.23 -31.10
CA ILE A 631 3.72 38.03 -30.27
C ILE A 631 3.00 38.16 -28.92
N GLU A 632 3.09 39.34 -28.30
CA GLU A 632 2.44 39.58 -27.01
C GLU A 632 0.92 39.62 -27.16
N LYS A 633 0.41 40.17 -28.27
CA LYS A 633 -1.02 40.11 -28.60
C LYS A 633 -1.50 38.67 -28.80
N GLU A 634 -0.79 37.85 -29.57
CA GLU A 634 -1.16 36.43 -29.77
C GLU A 634 -1.12 35.65 -28.46
N ARG A 635 -0.13 35.90 -27.60
CA ARG A 635 -0.09 35.33 -26.24
C ARG A 635 -1.32 35.75 -25.43
N SER A 636 -1.68 37.04 -25.45
CA SER A 636 -2.83 37.56 -24.72
C SER A 636 -4.14 36.97 -25.23
N ASP A 637 -4.33 36.90 -26.56
CA ASP A 637 -5.52 36.33 -27.19
C ASP A 637 -5.66 34.85 -26.84
N PHE A 638 -4.56 34.10 -26.88
CA PHE A 638 -4.55 32.69 -26.49
C PHE A 638 -4.84 32.49 -25.00
N GLN A 639 -4.28 33.32 -24.12
CA GLN A 639 -4.59 33.27 -22.69
C GLN A 639 -6.06 33.57 -22.43
N ALA A 640 -6.66 34.50 -23.19
CA ALA A 640 -8.09 34.78 -23.13
C ALA A 640 -8.93 33.59 -23.62
N GLU A 641 -8.50 32.89 -24.67
CA GLU A 641 -9.16 31.67 -25.16
C GLU A 641 -9.09 30.54 -24.14
N VAL A 642 -7.92 30.28 -23.56
CA VAL A 642 -7.75 29.29 -22.47
C VAL A 642 -8.65 29.65 -21.29
N GLY A 643 -8.65 30.92 -20.86
CA GLY A 643 -9.52 31.39 -19.78
C GLY A 643 -11.01 31.24 -20.10
N SER A 644 -11.42 31.50 -21.35
CA SER A 644 -12.80 31.27 -21.80
C SER A 644 -13.18 29.80 -21.78
N ASN A 645 -12.26 28.91 -22.17
CA ASN A 645 -12.48 27.47 -22.16
C ASN A 645 -12.56 26.91 -20.72
N THR A 646 -11.71 27.39 -19.81
CA THR A 646 -11.80 26.99 -18.40
C THR A 646 -13.06 27.53 -17.75
N ASP A 647 -13.43 28.80 -18.00
CA ASP A 647 -14.70 29.36 -17.57
C ASP A 647 -15.90 28.56 -18.08
N TYR A 648 -15.87 28.11 -19.34
CA TYR A 648 -16.91 27.26 -19.90
C TYR A 648 -17.01 25.92 -19.16
N LEU A 649 -15.89 25.25 -18.89
CA LEU A 649 -15.86 23.98 -18.16
C LEU A 649 -16.29 24.12 -16.70
N GLU A 650 -16.05 25.26 -16.06
CA GLU A 650 -16.45 25.50 -14.67
C GLU A 650 -17.91 25.90 -14.54
N LYS A 651 -18.40 26.81 -15.39
CA LYS A 651 -19.70 27.48 -15.22
C LYS A 651 -20.79 26.89 -16.10
N ASN A 652 -20.45 26.52 -17.33
CA ASN A 652 -21.44 26.19 -18.37
C ASN A 652 -21.56 24.68 -18.58
N SER A 653 -20.54 23.92 -18.21
CA SER A 653 -20.54 22.47 -18.27
C SER A 653 -19.98 21.87 -16.98
N PRO A 654 -20.73 21.90 -15.86
CA PRO A 654 -20.27 21.24 -14.65
C PRO A 654 -20.12 19.73 -14.89
N LEU A 655 -19.05 19.15 -14.36
CA LEU A 655 -18.83 17.71 -14.44
C LEU A 655 -20.03 16.96 -13.83
N ARG A 656 -20.51 15.93 -14.54
CA ARG A 656 -21.61 15.08 -14.07
C ARG A 656 -21.27 14.52 -12.69
N GLN A 657 -22.10 14.87 -11.72
CA GLN A 657 -21.94 14.38 -10.35
C GLN A 657 -22.24 12.89 -10.27
N PRO A 658 -21.56 12.17 -9.36
CA PRO A 658 -21.80 10.75 -9.14
C PRO A 658 -23.25 10.50 -8.71
N ASP A 659 -23.79 9.34 -9.09
CA ASP A 659 -25.09 8.87 -8.61
C ASP A 659 -24.96 8.39 -7.16
N GLU A 660 -25.23 9.32 -6.25
CA GLU A 660 -25.05 9.12 -4.81
C GLU A 660 -25.91 7.97 -4.26
N ASP A 661 -27.13 7.81 -4.77
CA ASP A 661 -28.05 6.74 -4.35
C ASP A 661 -27.52 5.37 -4.77
N SER A 662 -27.02 5.27 -6.00
CA SER A 662 -26.35 4.04 -6.47
C SER A 662 -25.14 3.70 -5.61
N ILE A 663 -24.27 4.67 -5.29
CA ILE A 663 -23.11 4.45 -4.42
C ILE A 663 -23.53 4.00 -3.03
N LEU A 664 -24.51 4.69 -2.45
CA LEU A 664 -25.06 4.36 -1.14
C LEU A 664 -25.54 2.91 -1.13
N GLN A 665 -26.35 2.51 -2.11
CA GLN A 665 -26.87 1.15 -2.23
C GLN A 665 -25.76 0.11 -2.40
N MET A 666 -24.74 0.38 -3.22
CA MET A 666 -23.61 -0.54 -3.42
C MET A 666 -22.84 -0.79 -2.11
N VAL A 667 -22.60 0.27 -1.34
CA VAL A 667 -21.85 0.18 -0.08
C VAL A 667 -22.72 -0.43 1.03
N GLU A 668 -23.99 -0.05 1.12
CA GLU A 668 -24.95 -0.64 2.08
C GLU A 668 -25.14 -2.13 1.84
N MET A 669 -25.24 -2.56 0.58
CA MET A 669 -25.33 -3.98 0.22
C MET A 669 -24.11 -4.75 0.76
N ASN A 670 -22.90 -4.25 0.53
CA ASN A 670 -21.68 -4.87 1.05
C ASN A 670 -21.60 -4.83 2.59
N ALA A 671 -21.93 -3.70 3.21
CA ALA A 671 -21.93 -3.56 4.66
C ALA A 671 -22.97 -4.46 5.35
N SER A 672 -24.09 -4.73 4.69
CA SER A 672 -25.14 -5.63 5.20
C SER A 672 -24.69 -7.09 5.27
N LEU A 673 -23.69 -7.49 4.46
CA LEU A 673 -23.10 -8.83 4.48
C LEU A 673 -22.21 -9.06 5.72
N LEU A 674 -21.84 -8.00 6.45
CA LEU A 674 -21.08 -8.12 7.69
C LEU A 674 -21.92 -8.83 8.76
N LYS A 675 -21.47 -10.01 9.17
CA LYS A 675 -22.16 -10.82 10.19
C LYS A 675 -21.75 -10.37 11.58
N LEU A 676 -22.72 -10.30 12.49
CA LEU A 676 -22.38 -10.24 13.91
C LEU A 676 -21.82 -11.59 14.34
N PRO A 677 -20.81 -11.63 15.21
CA PRO A 677 -20.38 -12.86 15.87
C PRO A 677 -21.55 -13.57 16.52
N ALA A 678 -21.64 -14.90 16.37
CA ALA A 678 -22.73 -15.71 16.92
C ALA A 678 -22.97 -15.48 18.44
N PRO A 679 -21.94 -15.34 19.30
CA PRO A 679 -22.14 -15.04 20.72
C PRO A 679 -22.92 -13.74 20.99
N CYS A 680 -22.82 -12.76 20.09
CA CYS A 680 -23.48 -11.46 20.26
C CYS A 680 -24.94 -11.48 19.82
N ILE A 681 -25.33 -12.41 18.95
CA ILE A 681 -26.73 -12.57 18.53
C ILE A 681 -27.56 -13.09 19.70
N THR A 682 -27.06 -14.12 20.41
CA THR A 682 -27.77 -14.72 21.56
C THR A 682 -27.92 -13.76 22.74
N LEU A 683 -26.92 -12.91 22.98
CA LEU A 683 -26.96 -11.88 24.03
C LEU A 683 -27.97 -10.76 23.74
N SER A 684 -28.19 -10.43 22.46
CA SER A 684 -29.16 -9.41 22.06
C SER A 684 -30.63 -9.87 22.12
N GLY A 685 -30.88 -11.18 22.00
CA GLY A 685 -32.23 -11.76 22.00
C GLY A 685 -32.78 -12.09 23.40
N ALA A 686 -31.91 -12.25 24.39
CA ALA A 686 -32.32 -12.34 25.79
C ALA A 686 -32.60 -10.91 26.28
N GLY A 687 -33.88 -10.52 26.31
CA GLY A 687 -34.35 -9.16 26.62
C GLY A 687 -33.93 -8.63 27.99
N VAL A 688 -32.67 -8.22 28.12
CA VAL A 688 -32.25 -7.32 29.19
C VAL A 688 -32.56 -5.92 28.71
N GLY A 689 -33.75 -5.43 29.05
CA GLY A 689 -34.06 -4.00 29.03
C GLY A 689 -33.17 -3.28 30.03
N VAL A 690 -31.89 -3.09 29.72
CA VAL A 690 -31.03 -2.15 30.44
C VAL A 690 -31.42 -0.77 29.95
N GLY A 691 -32.39 -0.16 30.64
CA GLY A 691 -32.62 1.27 30.55
C GLY A 691 -31.36 1.99 31.02
N VAL A 692 -30.57 2.48 30.07
CA VAL A 692 -29.55 3.49 30.34
C VAL A 692 -30.31 4.77 30.69
N GLY A 693 -30.57 4.95 31.98
CA GLY A 693 -31.23 6.14 32.52
C GLY A 693 -30.36 7.37 32.33
N ALA A 694 -30.73 8.21 31.37
CA ALA A 694 -30.27 9.58 31.30
C ALA A 694 -31.11 10.45 32.23
N GLY A 695 -30.43 11.25 33.05
CA GLY A 695 -30.84 12.61 33.41
C GLY A 695 -32.08 12.76 34.29
N ALA A 696 -31.84 13.11 35.55
CA ALA A 696 -32.82 13.76 36.41
C ALA A 696 -33.45 14.97 35.72
N GLY A 697 -34.74 14.88 35.43
CA GLY A 697 -35.61 15.99 35.03
C GLY A 697 -36.87 15.90 35.89
N ALA A 698 -37.10 16.96 36.67
CA ALA A 698 -38.11 17.04 37.71
C ALA A 698 -39.55 16.84 37.20
N GLY A 699 -40.35 16.15 38.03
CA GLY A 699 -41.75 16.44 38.31
C GLY A 699 -42.75 16.39 37.15
N VAL A 700 -43.73 15.49 37.24
CA VAL A 700 -45.12 15.83 37.63
C VAL A 700 -45.96 14.55 37.59
N ASP A 701 -46.86 14.50 38.56
CA ASP A 701 -47.66 13.38 39.02
C ASP A 701 -48.63 12.75 38.03
N VAL A 702 -48.96 11.52 38.42
CA VAL A 702 -49.88 10.54 37.85
C VAL A 702 -51.32 11.06 37.75
N GLY A 703 -52.00 10.68 36.66
CA GLY A 703 -53.45 10.82 36.54
C GLY A 703 -54.06 10.08 35.35
N VAL A 704 -53.89 8.75 35.27
CA VAL A 704 -54.66 7.91 34.32
C VAL A 704 -55.97 7.51 34.99
N ASN A 705 -57.08 8.09 34.56
CA ASN A 705 -58.42 7.62 34.90
C ASN A 705 -59.16 7.20 33.62
N ARG A 706 -59.64 5.94 33.61
CA ARG A 706 -60.47 5.36 32.55
C ARG A 706 -61.90 5.88 32.67
N HIS A 707 -62.45 6.42 31.59
CA HIS A 707 -63.69 5.97 30.94
C HIS A 707 -64.30 7.01 29.98
N ARG A 708 -65.10 6.49 29.04
CA ARG A 708 -66.09 7.13 28.14
C ARG A 708 -65.61 7.58 26.75
N ARG A 709 -65.93 6.74 25.75
CA ARG A 709 -66.62 7.19 24.51
C ARG A 709 -68.00 7.78 24.90
N PRO A 710 -68.64 8.70 24.13
CA PRO A 710 -68.67 8.68 22.65
C PRO A 710 -68.79 10.04 21.90
N SER A 711 -68.67 9.89 20.56
CA SER A 711 -69.42 10.57 19.50
C SER A 711 -68.91 11.87 18.83
N SER A 712 -68.98 11.79 17.51
CA SER A 712 -69.21 12.84 16.50
C SER A 712 -68.04 13.65 15.94
N GLY A 713 -67.67 13.30 14.70
CA GLY A 713 -67.71 14.21 13.56
C GLY A 713 -66.51 15.15 13.31
N ARG A 714 -65.72 14.84 12.27
CA ARG A 714 -65.55 15.68 11.05
C ARG A 714 -64.58 15.03 10.06
N LYS A 715 -64.68 15.53 8.83
CA LYS A 715 -64.39 14.96 7.50
C LYS A 715 -62.89 14.71 7.18
N PRO A 716 -62.59 13.88 6.15
CA PRO A 716 -61.24 13.54 5.74
C PRO A 716 -60.62 14.57 4.78
N LEU A 717 -59.33 14.88 4.94
CA LEU A 717 -58.52 15.54 3.92
C LEU A 717 -57.97 14.48 2.95
N ARG A 718 -58.30 14.66 1.67
CA ARG A 718 -57.73 13.97 0.52
C ARG A 718 -56.27 14.41 0.34
N VAL A 719 -55.35 13.46 0.18
CA VAL A 719 -54.05 13.70 -0.45
C VAL A 719 -54.16 13.27 -1.92
N LEU A 720 -53.94 14.24 -2.80
CA LEU A 720 -53.90 14.12 -4.25
C LEU A 720 -52.61 13.42 -4.69
N ALA A 721 -52.78 12.37 -5.48
CA ALA A 721 -51.75 11.84 -6.37
C ALA A 721 -51.60 12.77 -7.58
N PHE A 722 -50.36 13.07 -7.97
CA PHE A 722 -50.03 13.62 -9.28
C PHE A 722 -49.08 12.66 -9.99
N GLY A 723 -49.56 12.08 -11.08
CA GLY A 723 -48.72 11.53 -12.14
C GLY A 723 -48.81 12.44 -13.35
N ILE A 724 -47.69 12.64 -14.05
CA ILE A 724 -47.60 13.14 -15.43
C ILE A 724 -46.38 12.41 -16.03
N LEU A 725 -46.56 11.42 -16.91
CA LEU A 725 -46.79 11.45 -18.37
C LEU A 725 -45.55 11.80 -19.20
N LYS A 726 -45.17 10.80 -20.00
CA LYS A 726 -44.29 10.84 -21.17
C LYS A 726 -44.65 11.96 -22.15
N ALA A 727 -43.63 12.60 -22.69
CA ALA A 727 -43.49 12.96 -24.09
C ALA A 727 -42.06 12.64 -24.50
#